data_AF-A0A438FNG7-F1
#
_entry.id   AF-A0A438FNG7-F1
#
_cell.length_a   1.000
_cell.length_b   1.000
_cell.length_c   1.000
_cell.angle_alpha   90.00
_cell.angle_beta   90.00
_cell.angle_gamma   90.00
#
_symmetry.space_group_name_H-M   'P 1'
#
loop_
_entity.id
_entity.type
_entity.pdbx_description
1 polymer ?
#
loop_
_entity_poly.entity_id
_entity_poly.type
_entity_poly.pdbx_seq_one_letter_code
_entity_poly.pdbx_strand_id
1 'polypeptide(L)'
;MCLKFICERLGLIPKRRQADSTTHLHFLRNTTPFIIRCFSASNQHSFTVSYLVNSCGLSPETAISASEKIHFENPKNPDSVLALLRNSGCTNTHITKIVTKLPSLLLVDPEKTLLPKLEFFCSMGFSSARVASMLSPDPSLLGRSLEKVLIPKYNFLKSVDISNEDAIKVLRRSSWSSSGNLERNIAANIAVLRETGVPISRISYLVTRYHAISLRSDKFSENVKKVVEMGFNPLKFTFLDALQAFCQTTESTRQQKMEMYRRWGWSEDEILSAFRRRPQCMQLSEKKVNKVLDFLVNKMGWQPAVVARAPVAICLNFEKRVVPRCSVVKVLLLKGLIKKDLKLGTFLNLPVGDFLDKYVIKYEDDIPQLLDVYQGKIALVSWSAYHSPFLHGRFPMENVKKRKIERKAIRWKHFKTRENPGSKGKFFLEKVLKELPVEGRIALLQTKSDQDSELYDFEIGKSLKLPLQMRLKFICERLGLIPKWWQADSTTQLHFLRNTTPFIIRLFSASNQHSFTVSYLVKSCGLSPETAISASEKIHFENPKNPDSVLALLRDSGCTNTHIAKIVTKLPSLLLVNPEKTLLPKLEFFRSMGLSSADLASILSSEPSILNKSLEKVLIPKHNFLKSVHVNNEGAMKILKSGALSHNLPKSDKFSENVKKVVEMGFNPLKFTFVNALQAFCQMTESTRQQKMEMYRRWGWSEDEIVSAFRSRPQCMQLSEKKVTKVLDFLVNKMGWQPAVVARAPVAICLNFEKRVVPRCSVVKVLLLKGLVKKDLRLDHFLSLTEENFLDKYVIKYRDDIPQLLDLYQGKVSFMELGFGS
;
A
#
# COMPACT_ATOMS: atom_id res chain seq x y z
N MET A 1 -4.94 -67.30 -9.69
CA MET A 1 -5.70 -67.81 -8.52
C MET A 1 -5.89 -66.77 -7.42
N CYS A 2 -4.84 -66.08 -6.93
CA CYS A 2 -4.97 -65.09 -5.85
C CYS A 2 -5.89 -63.89 -6.16
N LEU A 3 -5.91 -63.40 -7.42
CA LEU A 3 -6.78 -62.29 -7.82
C LEU A 3 -8.27 -62.65 -7.76
N LYS A 4 -8.61 -63.90 -8.14
CA LYS A 4 -9.97 -64.43 -8.09
C LYS A 4 -10.47 -64.54 -6.64
N PHE A 5 -9.60 -64.99 -5.74
CA PHE A 5 -9.88 -65.11 -4.30
C PHE A 5 -10.12 -63.74 -3.63
N ILE A 6 -9.39 -62.69 -4.04
CA ILE A 6 -9.57 -61.33 -3.53
C ILE A 6 -10.87 -60.71 -4.06
N CYS A 7 -11.20 -60.90 -5.34
CA CYS A 7 -12.44 -60.38 -5.95
C CYS A 7 -13.70 -61.07 -5.40
N GLU A 8 -13.64 -62.35 -5.04
CA GLU A 8 -14.73 -63.07 -4.36
C GLU A 8 -14.96 -62.57 -2.93
N ARG A 9 -13.90 -62.26 -2.17
CA ARG A 9 -14.02 -61.76 -0.79
C ARG A 9 -14.55 -60.32 -0.68
N LEU A 10 -14.37 -59.52 -1.74
CA LEU A 10 -14.82 -58.13 -1.79
C LEU A 10 -16.22 -57.96 -2.42
N GLY A 11 -16.89 -59.05 -2.80
CA GLY A 11 -18.25 -59.02 -3.34
C GLY A 11 -18.36 -58.40 -4.75
N LEU A 12 -17.25 -58.35 -5.51
CA LEU A 12 -17.16 -57.64 -6.79
C LEU A 12 -17.48 -58.52 -8.01
N ILE A 13 -17.99 -59.74 -7.82
CA ILE A 13 -18.40 -60.64 -8.90
C ILE A 13 -19.91 -60.90 -8.82
N PRO A 14 -20.72 -60.45 -9.80
CA PRO A 14 -22.14 -60.80 -9.87
C PRO A 14 -22.34 -62.29 -10.15
N LYS A 15 -23.31 -62.92 -9.47
CA LYS A 15 -23.67 -64.33 -9.70
C LYS A 15 -24.39 -64.51 -11.05
N ARG A 16 -23.83 -65.42 -11.88
CA ARG A 16 -24.36 -66.07 -13.11
C ARG A 16 -24.40 -65.26 -14.42
N ARG A 17 -23.56 -65.66 -15.39
CA ARG A 17 -23.89 -66.55 -16.53
C ARG A 17 -22.61 -66.96 -17.28
N GLN A 18 -22.58 -68.19 -17.78
CA GLN A 18 -21.53 -68.74 -18.67
C GLN A 18 -21.51 -67.99 -20.01
N ALA A 19 -20.33 -67.55 -20.47
CA ALA A 19 -19.99 -67.34 -21.89
C ALA A 19 -18.48 -66.98 -22.05
N ASP A 20 -17.97 -67.25 -23.24
CA ASP A 20 -16.58 -67.54 -23.61
C ASP A 20 -15.52 -66.42 -23.54
N SER A 21 -14.25 -66.86 -23.61
CA SER A 21 -13.01 -66.23 -23.16
C SER A 21 -12.47 -65.03 -23.97
N THR A 22 -13.30 -64.30 -24.72
CA THR A 22 -12.79 -63.23 -25.61
C THR A 22 -13.34 -61.82 -25.31
N THR A 23 -14.30 -61.69 -24.39
CA THR A 23 -14.91 -60.39 -24.04
C THR A 23 -14.25 -59.67 -22.85
N HIS A 24 -13.31 -60.32 -22.14
CA HIS A 24 -12.63 -59.73 -20.97
C HIS A 24 -11.66 -58.59 -21.30
N LEU A 25 -11.16 -58.50 -22.54
CA LEU A 25 -10.16 -57.50 -22.94
C LEU A 25 -10.76 -56.12 -23.27
N HIS A 26 -12.07 -56.02 -23.52
CA HIS A 26 -12.71 -54.73 -23.86
C HIS A 26 -13.21 -53.94 -22.65
N PHE A 27 -13.43 -54.59 -21.50
CA PHE A 27 -13.96 -53.91 -20.31
C PHE A 27 -12.88 -53.20 -19.46
N LEU A 28 -11.60 -53.42 -19.74
CA LEU A 28 -10.48 -52.81 -18.99
C LEU A 28 -9.99 -51.47 -19.56
N ARG A 29 -10.60 -50.95 -20.63
CA ARG A 29 -10.10 -49.72 -21.29
C ARG A 29 -10.71 -48.41 -20.78
N ASN A 30 -11.72 -48.43 -19.91
CA ASN A 30 -12.36 -47.22 -19.41
C ASN A 30 -12.79 -47.35 -17.93
N THR A 31 -11.82 -47.27 -17.03
CA THR A 31 -12.01 -46.74 -15.67
C THR A 31 -10.70 -46.15 -15.19
N THR A 32 -10.80 -44.99 -14.56
CA THR A 32 -9.78 -44.18 -13.90
C THR A 32 -8.63 -44.97 -13.26
N PRO A 33 -7.38 -44.44 -13.26
CA PRO A 33 -6.25 -45.13 -12.65
C PRO A 33 -6.43 -45.10 -11.14
N PHE A 34 -7.03 -46.14 -10.58
CA PHE A 34 -6.74 -46.51 -9.20
C PHE A 34 -5.26 -46.87 -9.15
N ILE A 35 -4.44 -45.93 -8.67
CA ILE A 35 -3.10 -46.25 -8.21
C ILE A 35 -3.28 -47.16 -7.00
N ILE A 36 -3.39 -48.47 -7.24
CA ILE A 36 -3.11 -49.45 -6.20
C ILE A 36 -1.61 -49.34 -5.99
N ARG A 37 -1.21 -48.57 -4.98
CA ARG A 37 0.13 -48.68 -4.41
C ARG A 37 0.21 -50.08 -3.80
N CYS A 38 0.72 -51.02 -4.57
CA CYS A 38 1.28 -52.23 -4.03
C CYS A 38 2.44 -51.79 -3.14
N PHE A 39 2.21 -51.71 -1.82
CA PHE A 39 3.31 -51.77 -0.88
C PHE A 39 3.87 -53.18 -1.01
N SER A 40 4.96 -53.33 -1.76
CA SER A 40 5.85 -54.46 -1.59
C SER A 40 6.25 -54.46 -0.11
N ALA A 41 5.71 -55.40 0.67
CA ALA A 41 6.16 -55.71 2.02
C ALA A 41 7.54 -56.38 1.93
N SER A 42 8.52 -55.60 1.50
CA SER A 42 9.93 -55.98 1.44
C SER A 42 10.75 -54.71 1.59
N ASN A 43 10.88 -54.24 2.83
CA ASN A 43 12.07 -53.56 3.32
C ASN A 43 11.99 -53.62 4.85
N GLN A 44 12.87 -54.41 5.45
CA GLN A 44 13.20 -54.25 6.87
C GLN A 44 13.73 -52.82 7.03
N HIS A 45 12.86 -51.86 7.34
CA HIS A 45 13.31 -50.52 7.69
C HIS A 45 14.16 -50.65 8.96
N SER A 46 15.42 -50.21 8.91
CA SER A 46 16.33 -50.25 10.06
C SER A 46 15.64 -49.66 11.30
N PHE A 47 16.01 -50.13 12.49
CA PHE A 47 15.45 -49.63 13.74
C PHE A 47 15.43 -48.09 13.79
N THR A 48 16.50 -47.46 13.31
CA THR A 48 16.63 -46.01 13.18
C THR A 48 15.53 -45.38 12.30
N VAL A 49 15.23 -45.95 11.12
CA VAL A 49 14.17 -45.42 10.23
C VAL A 49 12.81 -45.49 10.93
N SER A 50 12.50 -46.64 11.54
CA SER A 50 11.24 -46.84 12.26
C SER A 50 11.11 -45.87 13.45
N TYR A 51 12.20 -45.64 14.18
CA TYR A 51 12.24 -44.68 15.29
C TYR A 51 12.02 -43.24 14.80
N LEU A 52 12.67 -42.82 13.70
CA LEU A 52 12.54 -41.47 13.16
C LEU A 52 11.11 -41.16 12.68
N VAL A 53 10.42 -42.14 12.11
CA VAL A 53 9.00 -41.98 11.71
C VAL A 53 8.12 -41.88 12.96
N ASN A 54 8.21 -42.86 13.87
CA ASN A 54 7.26 -43.01 14.97
C ASN A 54 7.48 -41.99 16.09
N SER A 55 8.74 -41.76 16.48
CA SER A 55 9.09 -40.93 17.66
C SER A 55 9.40 -39.48 17.29
N CYS A 56 9.90 -39.22 16.07
CA CYS A 56 10.26 -37.87 15.62
C CYS A 56 9.27 -37.27 14.60
N GLY A 57 8.31 -38.05 14.11
CA GLY A 57 7.26 -37.59 13.20
C GLY A 57 7.74 -37.25 11.79
N LEU A 58 8.83 -37.87 11.33
CA LEU A 58 9.34 -37.70 9.96
C LEU A 58 8.47 -38.49 8.96
N SER A 59 8.42 -38.03 7.70
CA SER A 59 7.87 -38.87 6.62
C SER A 59 8.80 -40.06 6.36
N PRO A 60 8.30 -41.19 5.85
CA PRO A 60 9.15 -42.34 5.52
C PRO A 60 10.34 -41.98 4.63
N GLU A 61 10.14 -41.13 3.62
CA GLU A 61 11.19 -40.68 2.71
C GLU A 61 12.26 -39.85 3.42
N THR A 62 11.83 -38.95 4.32
CA THR A 62 12.72 -38.09 5.08
C THR A 62 13.48 -38.89 6.14
N ALA A 63 12.83 -39.88 6.75
CA ALA A 63 13.43 -40.76 7.75
C ALA A 63 14.52 -41.65 7.13
N ILE A 64 14.30 -42.18 5.92
CA ILE A 64 15.32 -42.93 5.18
C ILE A 64 16.55 -42.04 4.92
N SER A 65 16.36 -40.84 4.36
CA SER A 65 17.48 -39.92 4.11
C SER A 65 18.20 -39.47 5.39
N ALA A 66 17.47 -39.29 6.49
CA ALA A 66 18.07 -38.96 7.78
C ALA A 66 18.87 -40.15 8.36
N SER A 67 18.41 -41.38 8.18
CA SER A 67 19.09 -42.61 8.64
C SER A 67 20.42 -42.88 7.92
N GLU A 68 20.65 -42.29 6.74
CA GLU A 68 21.97 -42.34 6.09
C GLU A 68 23.05 -41.58 6.89
N LYS A 69 22.64 -40.64 7.75
CA LYS A 69 23.54 -39.78 8.53
C LYS A 69 23.72 -40.22 9.98
N ILE A 70 22.81 -41.07 10.48
CA ILE A 70 22.81 -41.54 11.86
C ILE A 70 22.40 -43.00 11.91
N HIS A 71 23.04 -43.77 12.77
CA HIS A 71 22.66 -45.15 13.05
C HIS A 71 22.67 -45.40 14.56
N PHE A 72 21.60 -45.98 15.07
CA PHE A 72 21.51 -46.44 16.46
C PHE A 72 20.45 -47.54 16.57
N GLU A 73 20.65 -48.46 17.51
CA GLU A 73 19.71 -49.55 17.82
C GLU A 73 19.04 -49.38 19.19
N ASN A 74 19.58 -48.48 20.02
CA ASN A 74 19.10 -48.22 21.37
C ASN A 74 18.44 -46.84 21.43
N PRO A 75 17.16 -46.75 21.82
CA PRO A 75 16.43 -45.48 21.86
C PRO A 75 16.75 -44.63 23.10
N LYS A 76 17.44 -45.16 24.13
CA LYS A 76 17.65 -44.45 25.41
C LYS A 76 18.23 -43.04 25.24
N ASN A 77 19.30 -42.87 24.47
CA ASN A 77 19.89 -41.53 24.27
C ASN A 77 19.01 -40.61 23.41
N PRO A 78 18.53 -41.05 22.22
CA PRO A 78 17.55 -40.29 21.45
C PRO A 78 16.31 -39.87 22.26
N ASP A 79 15.76 -40.74 23.11
CA ASP A 79 14.60 -40.45 23.96
C ASP A 79 14.92 -39.35 24.98
N SER A 80 16.08 -39.42 25.63
CA SER A 80 16.55 -38.38 26.55
C SER A 80 16.74 -37.03 25.84
N VAL A 81 17.28 -37.01 24.62
CA VAL A 81 17.39 -35.79 23.79
C VAL A 81 16.00 -35.24 23.46
N LEU A 82 15.05 -36.09 23.05
CA LEU A 82 13.68 -35.66 22.76
C LEU A 82 12.96 -35.14 24.01
N ALA A 83 13.14 -35.78 25.16
CA ALA A 83 12.59 -35.34 26.43
C ALA A 83 13.12 -33.96 26.82
N LEU A 84 14.44 -33.74 26.73
CA LEU A 84 15.05 -32.45 26.99
C LEU A 84 14.53 -31.35 26.06
N LEU A 85 14.38 -31.63 24.76
CA LEU A 85 13.81 -30.69 23.80
C LEU A 85 12.36 -30.32 24.16
N ARG A 86 11.54 -31.31 24.55
CA ARG A 86 10.15 -31.08 24.99
C ARG A 86 10.09 -30.23 26.25
N ASN A 87 10.89 -30.56 27.25
CA ASN A 87 11.00 -29.80 28.50
C ASN A 87 11.47 -28.36 28.24
N SER A 88 12.26 -28.16 27.19
CA SER A 88 12.72 -26.84 26.73
C SER A 88 11.71 -26.11 25.83
N GLY A 89 10.45 -26.55 25.78
CA GLY A 89 9.37 -25.88 25.03
C GLY A 89 9.29 -26.22 23.53
N CYS A 90 9.98 -27.27 23.06
CA CYS A 90 9.79 -27.76 21.69
C CYS A 90 8.50 -28.58 21.56
N THR A 91 7.66 -28.23 20.58
CA THR A 91 6.53 -29.05 20.16
C THR A 91 7.01 -30.18 19.24
N ASN A 92 6.15 -31.17 18.98
CA ASN A 92 6.46 -32.21 17.99
C ASN A 92 6.81 -31.61 16.61
N THR A 93 6.15 -30.52 16.19
CA THR A 93 6.48 -29.86 14.92
C THR A 93 7.84 -29.17 14.93
N HIS A 94 8.30 -28.67 16.09
CA HIS A 94 9.66 -28.16 16.24
C HIS A 94 10.67 -29.31 16.15
N ILE A 95 10.43 -30.41 16.86
CA ILE A 95 11.29 -31.60 16.88
C ILE A 95 11.44 -32.18 15.48
N THR A 96 10.34 -32.38 14.74
CA THR A 96 10.38 -32.89 13.36
C THR A 96 11.29 -32.03 12.48
N LYS A 97 11.20 -30.69 12.57
CA LYS A 97 12.05 -29.78 11.77
C LYS A 97 13.52 -29.87 12.17
N ILE A 98 13.81 -29.95 13.48
CA ILE A 98 15.18 -30.06 13.99
C ILE A 98 15.81 -31.36 13.50
N VAL A 99 15.15 -32.50 13.76
CA VAL A 99 15.65 -33.83 13.40
C VAL A 99 15.79 -33.99 11.88
N THR A 100 14.86 -33.42 11.09
CA THR A 100 14.98 -33.42 9.63
C THR A 100 16.27 -32.76 9.13
N LYS A 101 16.70 -31.65 9.77
CA LYS A 101 17.86 -30.87 9.33
C LYS A 101 19.17 -31.28 10.00
N LEU A 102 19.11 -31.74 11.24
CA LEU A 102 20.25 -32.15 12.04
C LEU A 102 19.96 -33.47 12.77
N PRO A 103 19.89 -34.62 12.05
CA PRO A 103 19.60 -35.91 12.66
C PRO A 103 20.63 -36.31 13.72
N SER A 104 21.90 -35.94 13.52
CA SER A 104 23.01 -36.22 14.43
C SER A 104 22.83 -35.63 15.83
N LEU A 105 21.90 -34.68 16.01
CA LEU A 105 21.55 -34.17 17.34
C LEU A 105 20.98 -35.27 18.26
N LEU A 106 20.40 -36.34 17.72
CA LEU A 106 19.88 -37.47 18.51
C LEU A 106 20.99 -38.31 19.16
N LEU A 107 22.24 -38.14 18.71
CA LEU A 107 23.39 -38.89 19.20
C LEU A 107 24.26 -38.09 20.19
N VAL A 108 23.92 -36.82 20.46
CA VAL A 108 24.68 -36.00 21.41
C VAL A 108 24.28 -36.33 22.84
N ASP A 109 25.18 -36.05 23.78
CA ASP A 109 24.88 -36.09 25.20
C ASP A 109 23.87 -34.96 25.57
N PRO A 110 22.66 -35.29 26.03
CA PRO A 110 21.63 -34.29 26.30
C PRO A 110 22.05 -33.30 27.39
N GLU A 111 22.65 -33.78 28.48
CA GLU A 111 23.00 -32.97 29.65
C GLU A 111 24.28 -32.17 29.45
N LYS A 112 25.31 -32.77 28.86
CA LYS A 112 26.63 -32.13 28.71
C LYS A 112 26.74 -31.27 27.47
N THR A 113 25.97 -31.56 26.42
CA THR A 113 26.13 -30.88 25.11
C THR A 113 24.95 -30.01 24.73
N LEU A 114 23.72 -30.50 24.90
CA LEU A 114 22.52 -29.83 24.41
C LEU A 114 21.95 -28.86 25.44
N LEU A 115 21.79 -29.27 26.70
CA LEU A 115 21.23 -28.44 27.77
C LEU A 115 21.99 -27.11 27.94
N PRO A 116 23.33 -27.06 28.02
CA PRO A 116 24.06 -25.80 28.21
C PRO A 116 23.83 -24.82 27.05
N LYS A 117 23.62 -25.33 25.82
CA LYS A 117 23.31 -24.47 24.66
C LYS A 117 21.92 -23.87 24.76
N LEU A 118 20.93 -24.65 25.23
CA LEU A 118 19.57 -24.17 25.41
C LEU A 118 19.51 -23.13 26.53
N GLU A 119 20.17 -23.40 27.65
CA GLU A 119 20.31 -22.46 28.77
C GLU A 119 21.00 -21.17 28.36
N PHE A 120 22.06 -21.25 27.56
CA PHE A 120 22.73 -20.07 26.99
C PHE A 120 21.77 -19.19 26.16
N PHE A 121 20.90 -19.79 25.35
CA PHE A 121 19.90 -18.98 24.62
C PHE A 121 18.82 -18.41 25.55
N CYS A 122 18.42 -19.14 26.60
CA CYS A 122 17.50 -18.63 27.61
C CYS A 122 18.11 -17.47 28.43
N SER A 123 19.41 -17.53 28.74
CA SER A 123 20.11 -16.46 29.48
C SER A 123 20.21 -15.15 28.70
N MET A 124 19.97 -15.18 27.38
CA MET A 124 19.76 -13.97 26.56
C MET A 124 18.39 -13.31 26.78
N GLY A 125 17.55 -13.81 27.69
CA GLY A 125 16.22 -13.25 27.97
C GLY A 125 15.10 -13.77 27.04
N PHE A 126 15.36 -14.83 26.28
CA PHE A 126 14.33 -15.52 25.48
C PHE A 126 13.59 -16.55 26.34
N SER A 127 12.27 -16.66 26.19
CA SER A 127 11.52 -17.79 26.77
C SER A 127 11.86 -19.10 26.05
N SER A 128 11.74 -20.24 26.73
CA SER A 128 12.02 -21.56 26.15
C SER A 128 11.22 -21.82 24.87
N ALA A 129 9.94 -21.44 24.86
CA ALA A 129 9.10 -21.50 23.67
C ALA A 129 9.62 -20.62 22.52
N ARG A 130 10.16 -19.43 22.83
CA ARG A 130 10.77 -18.54 21.84
C ARG A 130 12.05 -19.16 21.27
N VAL A 131 12.91 -19.71 22.12
CA VAL A 131 14.13 -20.43 21.71
C VAL A 131 13.77 -21.60 20.77
N ALA A 132 12.78 -22.41 21.12
CA ALA A 132 12.30 -23.50 20.28
C ALA A 132 11.78 -23.04 18.91
N SER A 133 10.95 -21.98 18.89
CA SER A 133 10.43 -21.40 17.64
C SER A 133 11.54 -20.80 16.76
N MET A 134 12.60 -20.30 17.39
CA MET A 134 13.72 -19.65 16.75
C MET A 134 14.69 -20.66 16.15
N LEU A 135 15.06 -21.71 16.88
CA LEU A 135 16.05 -22.73 16.47
C LEU A 135 15.45 -23.80 15.55
N SER A 136 14.15 -24.12 15.66
CA SER A 136 13.56 -25.20 14.86
C SER A 136 13.62 -25.03 13.34
N PRO A 137 13.45 -23.82 12.74
CA PRO A 137 13.55 -23.67 11.30
C PRO A 137 14.99 -23.85 10.78
N ASP A 138 15.99 -23.67 11.63
CA ASP A 138 17.42 -23.78 11.30
C ASP A 138 18.22 -24.13 12.56
N PRO A 139 18.42 -25.44 12.84
CA PRO A 139 19.12 -25.90 14.04
C PRO A 139 20.65 -25.82 13.93
N SER A 140 21.21 -25.16 12.91
CA SER A 140 22.66 -25.09 12.68
C SER A 140 23.47 -24.56 13.87
N LEU A 141 22.87 -23.71 14.72
CA LEU A 141 23.52 -23.21 15.93
C LEU A 141 23.75 -24.32 16.98
N LEU A 142 22.86 -25.31 17.07
CA LEU A 142 23.00 -26.42 18.01
C LEU A 142 24.17 -27.34 17.63
N GLY A 143 24.58 -27.35 16.36
CA GLY A 143 25.77 -28.05 15.89
C GLY A 143 27.09 -27.34 16.19
N ARG A 144 27.09 -26.09 16.69
CA ARG A 144 28.32 -25.33 16.97
C ARG A 144 28.80 -25.51 18.41
N SER A 145 30.09 -25.33 18.65
CA SER A 145 30.67 -25.34 20.00
C SER A 145 30.17 -24.14 20.80
N LEU A 146 29.67 -24.39 22.01
CA LEU A 146 29.21 -23.33 22.92
C LEU A 146 30.39 -22.43 23.33
N GLU A 147 31.40 -23.03 23.95
CA GLU A 147 32.57 -22.32 24.49
C GLU A 147 33.46 -21.70 23.41
N LYS A 148 33.76 -22.44 22.34
CA LYS A 148 34.73 -21.98 21.34
C LYS A 148 34.14 -21.01 20.31
N VAL A 149 32.80 -20.98 20.15
CA VAL A 149 32.17 -20.26 19.04
C VAL A 149 30.99 -19.38 19.48
N LEU A 150 30.02 -19.93 20.20
CA LEU A 150 28.77 -19.20 20.47
C LEU A 150 28.96 -18.08 21.51
N ILE A 151 29.56 -18.40 22.67
CA ILE A 151 29.76 -17.43 23.76
C ILE A 151 30.68 -16.29 23.34
N PRO A 152 31.90 -16.52 22.79
CA PRO A 152 32.80 -15.43 22.44
C PRO A 152 32.19 -14.46 21.41
N LYS A 153 31.52 -15.00 20.38
CA LYS A 153 30.91 -14.18 19.33
C LYS A 153 29.69 -13.43 19.82
N TYR A 154 28.89 -14.04 20.69
CA TYR A 154 27.79 -13.33 21.32
C TYR A 154 28.31 -12.16 22.17
N ASN A 155 29.31 -12.39 23.01
CA ASN A 155 29.91 -11.35 23.83
C ASN A 155 30.48 -10.20 22.98
N PHE A 156 31.15 -10.52 21.87
CA PHE A 156 31.60 -9.52 20.89
C PHE A 156 30.42 -8.73 20.29
N LEU A 157 29.35 -9.40 19.87
CA LEU A 157 28.19 -8.72 19.29
C LEU A 157 27.50 -7.79 20.32
N LYS A 158 27.49 -8.20 21.59
CA LYS A 158 26.99 -7.37 22.68
C LYS A 158 27.89 -6.16 22.96
N SER A 159 29.21 -6.30 22.87
CA SER A 159 30.14 -5.17 23.09
C SER A 159 30.03 -4.07 22.02
N VAL A 160 29.46 -4.39 20.85
CA VAL A 160 29.18 -3.43 19.76
C VAL A 160 27.69 -3.07 19.63
N ASP A 161 26.92 -3.22 20.71
CA ASP A 161 25.52 -2.83 20.87
C ASP A 161 24.53 -3.51 19.89
N ILE A 162 24.79 -4.76 19.51
CA ILE A 162 23.83 -5.57 18.73
C ILE A 162 22.80 -6.21 19.66
N SER A 163 21.52 -6.14 19.25
CA SER A 163 20.41 -6.76 20.00
C SER A 163 20.53 -8.28 20.03
N ASN A 164 19.90 -8.93 21.01
CA ASN A 164 19.97 -10.39 21.15
C ASN A 164 19.37 -11.09 19.92
N GLU A 165 18.24 -10.59 19.39
CA GLU A 165 17.62 -11.11 18.18
C GLU A 165 18.51 -10.99 16.94
N ASP A 166 19.21 -9.86 16.81
CA ASP A 166 20.11 -9.63 15.69
C ASP A 166 21.40 -10.45 15.82
N ALA A 167 21.89 -10.63 17.05
CA ALA A 167 23.05 -11.48 17.33
C ALA A 167 22.78 -12.94 16.88
N ILE A 168 21.60 -13.48 17.13
CA ILE A 168 21.23 -14.82 16.65
C ILE A 168 21.25 -14.90 15.11
N LYS A 169 20.76 -13.87 14.40
CA LYS A 169 20.79 -13.84 12.93
C LYS A 169 22.24 -13.86 12.42
N VAL A 170 23.14 -13.17 13.10
CA VAL A 170 24.56 -13.12 12.78
C VAL A 170 25.22 -14.48 13.03
N LEU A 171 25.02 -15.06 14.23
CA LEU A 171 25.63 -16.33 14.64
C LEU A 171 25.28 -17.49 13.70
N ARG A 172 24.10 -17.47 13.07
CA ARG A 172 23.70 -18.47 12.07
C ARG A 172 24.57 -18.46 10.83
N ARG A 173 25.12 -17.30 10.45
CA ARG A 173 25.87 -17.17 9.19
C ARG A 173 27.20 -17.91 9.30
N SER A 174 27.50 -18.74 8.31
CA SER A 174 28.80 -19.41 8.19
C SER A 174 29.92 -18.40 7.97
N SER A 175 29.67 -17.27 7.31
CA SER A 175 30.70 -16.25 7.01
C SER A 175 31.35 -15.60 8.25
N TRP A 176 30.77 -15.77 9.43
CA TRP A 176 31.36 -15.32 10.69
C TRP A 176 32.25 -16.40 11.33
N SER A 177 32.53 -17.54 10.67
CA SER A 177 33.29 -18.66 11.23
C SER A 177 34.81 -18.54 11.16
N SER A 178 35.39 -17.56 10.44
CA SER A 178 36.85 -17.43 10.27
C SER A 178 37.50 -16.30 11.10
N SER A 179 38.59 -16.68 11.77
CA SER A 179 39.79 -16.01 12.34
C SER A 179 39.81 -14.53 12.82
N GLY A 180 40.77 -14.26 13.72
CA GLY A 180 40.83 -13.16 14.69
C GLY A 180 40.93 -11.70 14.20
N ASN A 181 41.01 -11.45 12.89
CA ASN A 181 40.97 -10.07 12.36
C ASN A 181 39.54 -9.57 12.06
N LEU A 182 38.57 -10.48 11.98
CA LEU A 182 37.19 -10.14 11.61
C LEU A 182 36.52 -9.25 12.68
N GLU A 183 36.63 -9.62 13.95
CA GLU A 183 36.05 -8.88 15.06
C GLU A 183 36.64 -7.47 15.19
N ARG A 184 37.98 -7.37 15.04
CA ARG A 184 38.68 -6.09 15.00
C ARG A 184 38.19 -5.19 13.87
N ASN A 185 38.08 -5.71 12.65
CA ASN A 185 37.59 -4.95 11.51
C ASN A 185 36.14 -4.50 11.71
N ILE A 186 35.28 -5.38 12.23
CA ILE A 186 33.88 -5.06 12.45
C ILE A 186 33.72 -4.00 13.53
N ALA A 187 34.45 -4.10 14.64
CA ALA A 187 34.44 -3.08 15.68
C ALA A 187 34.90 -1.71 15.14
N ALA A 188 36.01 -1.68 14.41
CA ALA A 188 36.52 -0.46 13.77
C ALA A 188 35.51 0.13 12.77
N ASN A 189 34.89 -0.70 11.94
CA ASN A 189 33.92 -0.25 10.95
C ASN A 189 32.61 0.23 11.58
N ILE A 190 32.17 -0.39 12.67
CA ILE A 190 31.03 0.08 13.46
C ILE A 190 31.34 1.46 14.07
N ALA A 191 32.55 1.67 14.60
CA ALA A 191 32.97 2.97 15.11
C ALA A 191 32.91 4.05 14.02
N VAL A 192 33.46 3.78 12.83
CA VAL A 192 33.37 4.69 11.68
C VAL A 192 31.92 5.04 11.32
N LEU A 193 31.00 4.06 11.33
CA LEU A 193 29.58 4.31 11.07
C LEU A 193 28.93 5.18 12.15
N ARG A 194 29.29 4.97 13.43
CA ARG A 194 28.80 5.77 14.55
C ARG A 194 29.28 7.22 14.45
N GLU A 195 30.56 7.42 14.17
CA GLU A 195 31.15 8.75 13.93
C GLU A 195 30.50 9.46 12.74
N THR A 196 30.12 8.71 11.70
CA THR A 196 29.40 9.21 10.53
C THR A 196 27.91 9.51 10.82
N GLY A 197 27.43 9.26 12.04
CA GLY A 197 26.06 9.53 12.45
C GLY A 197 25.03 8.49 11.98
N VAL A 198 25.46 7.28 11.61
CA VAL A 198 24.54 6.21 11.22
C VAL A 198 23.81 5.66 12.46
N PRO A 199 22.46 5.60 12.48
CA PRO A 199 21.72 5.09 13.62
C PRO A 199 22.06 3.62 13.95
N ILE A 200 22.09 3.29 15.25
CA ILE A 200 22.40 1.93 15.75
C ILE A 200 21.52 0.85 15.10
N SER A 201 20.22 1.12 14.92
CA SER A 201 19.28 0.19 14.27
C SER A 201 19.69 -0.19 12.83
N ARG A 202 20.42 0.70 12.15
CA ARG A 202 20.91 0.50 10.78
C ARG A 202 22.27 -0.14 10.72
N ILE A 203 23.13 0.18 11.68
CA ILE A 203 24.35 -0.57 11.91
C ILE A 203 23.99 -2.03 12.17
N SER A 204 23.00 -2.30 13.04
CA SER A 204 22.49 -3.65 13.26
C SER A 204 21.93 -4.30 11.99
N TYR A 205 21.15 -3.56 11.20
CA TYR A 205 20.68 -4.04 9.90
C TYR A 205 21.84 -4.41 8.95
N LEU A 206 22.90 -3.61 8.93
CA LEU A 206 24.06 -3.85 8.09
C LEU A 206 24.83 -5.10 8.55
N VAL A 207 25.11 -5.20 9.85
CA VAL A 207 25.80 -6.33 10.50
C VAL A 207 25.06 -7.65 10.27
N THR A 208 23.73 -7.64 10.36
CA THR A 208 22.92 -8.86 10.17
C THR A 208 22.82 -9.32 8.71
N ARG A 209 22.92 -8.41 7.74
CA ARG A 209 22.59 -8.71 6.33
C ARG A 209 23.78 -8.69 5.39
N TYR A 210 24.81 -7.92 5.65
CA TYR A 210 25.82 -7.60 4.64
C TYR A 210 27.24 -7.98 5.08
N HIS A 211 28.00 -8.56 4.15
CA HIS A 211 29.42 -8.88 4.35
C HIS A 211 30.33 -7.63 4.30
N ALA A 212 29.81 -6.48 3.86
CA ALA A 212 30.58 -5.25 3.73
C ALA A 212 31.18 -4.77 5.07
N ILE A 213 30.53 -5.07 6.19
CA ILE A 213 31.04 -4.67 7.51
C ILE A 213 32.34 -5.40 7.89
N SER A 214 32.64 -6.50 7.23
CA SER A 214 33.83 -7.33 7.45
C SER A 214 35.05 -6.88 6.64
N LEU A 215 34.93 -5.83 5.82
CA LEU A 215 36.05 -5.29 5.04
C LEU A 215 37.16 -4.77 5.95
N ARG A 216 38.39 -4.71 5.41
CA ARG A 216 39.51 -4.04 6.05
C ARG A 216 39.14 -2.57 6.37
N SER A 217 39.49 -2.11 7.58
CA SER A 217 38.93 -0.87 8.13
C SER A 217 39.34 0.40 7.39
N ASP A 218 40.58 0.46 6.89
CA ASP A 218 41.07 1.50 5.98
C ASP A 218 40.18 1.60 4.74
N LYS A 219 39.91 0.47 4.08
CA LYS A 219 39.12 0.45 2.84
C LYS A 219 37.65 0.77 3.08
N PHE A 220 37.11 0.28 4.20
CA PHE A 220 35.74 0.57 4.59
C PHE A 220 35.55 2.06 4.89
N SER A 221 36.46 2.67 5.66
CA SER A 221 36.40 4.10 5.97
C SER A 221 36.54 4.98 4.72
N GLU A 222 37.42 4.62 3.78
CA GLU A 222 37.53 5.27 2.47
C GLU A 222 36.19 5.22 1.71
N ASN A 223 35.54 4.05 1.68
CA ASN A 223 34.25 3.89 1.01
C ASN A 223 33.12 4.69 1.71
N VAL A 224 33.13 4.75 3.05
CA VAL A 224 32.17 5.58 3.81
C VAL A 224 32.33 7.05 3.43
N LYS A 225 33.57 7.58 3.42
CA LYS A 225 33.85 8.97 3.01
C LYS A 225 33.35 9.25 1.60
N LYS A 226 33.70 8.40 0.63
CA LYS A 226 33.23 8.53 -0.77
C LYS A 226 31.71 8.57 -0.89
N VAL A 227 31.00 7.69 -0.16
CA VAL A 227 29.53 7.66 -0.21
C VAL A 227 28.93 8.91 0.43
N VAL A 228 29.52 9.45 1.49
CA VAL A 228 29.10 10.73 2.11
C VAL A 228 29.34 11.90 1.14
N GLU A 229 30.52 11.99 0.54
CA GLU A 229 30.89 13.01 -0.46
C GLU A 229 29.95 13.01 -1.67
N MET A 230 29.44 11.83 -2.06
CA MET A 230 28.43 11.70 -3.13
C MET A 230 27.04 12.22 -2.74
N GLY A 231 26.85 12.70 -1.51
CA GLY A 231 25.61 13.31 -1.02
C GLY A 231 24.60 12.32 -0.43
N PHE A 232 25.02 11.11 -0.08
CA PHE A 232 24.13 10.18 0.62
C PHE A 232 24.00 10.55 2.10
N ASN A 233 22.76 10.73 2.55
CA ASN A 233 22.49 11.01 3.95
C ASN A 233 22.65 9.74 4.81
N PRO A 234 23.57 9.70 5.80
CA PRO A 234 23.76 8.56 6.72
C PRO A 234 22.47 8.14 7.47
N LEU A 235 21.54 9.07 7.62
CA LEU A 235 20.20 8.90 8.17
C LEU A 235 19.16 8.38 7.15
N LYS A 236 19.52 7.95 5.94
CA LYS A 236 18.63 7.15 5.03
C LYS A 236 19.12 5.72 4.70
N PHE A 237 18.21 4.75 4.51
CA PHE A 237 18.59 3.37 4.14
C PHE A 237 19.35 3.30 2.80
N THR A 238 19.10 4.26 1.91
CA THR A 238 19.82 4.39 0.64
C THR A 238 21.33 4.59 0.82
N PHE A 239 21.77 5.15 1.96
CA PHE A 239 23.20 5.21 2.31
C PHE A 239 23.78 3.80 2.50
N LEU A 240 23.07 2.91 3.20
CA LEU A 240 23.53 1.52 3.38
C LEU A 240 23.58 0.77 2.05
N ASP A 241 22.59 0.98 1.19
CA ASP A 241 22.56 0.36 -0.15
C ASP A 241 23.74 0.85 -1.02
N ALA A 242 24.09 2.14 -0.93
CA ALA A 242 25.23 2.71 -1.62
C ALA A 242 26.56 2.20 -1.06
N LEU A 243 26.72 2.20 0.26
CA LEU A 243 27.90 1.65 0.93
C LEU A 243 28.10 0.18 0.57
N GLN A 244 27.02 -0.60 0.54
CA GLN A 244 27.06 -1.99 0.08
C GLN A 244 27.55 -2.11 -1.35
N ALA A 245 27.09 -1.25 -2.27
CA ALA A 245 27.53 -1.25 -3.65
C ALA A 245 29.03 -0.95 -3.78
N PHE A 246 29.51 0.03 -3.01
CA PHE A 246 30.92 0.43 -2.98
C PHE A 246 31.83 -0.64 -2.40
N CYS A 247 31.41 -1.29 -1.31
CA CYS A 247 32.21 -2.35 -0.69
C CYS A 247 32.28 -3.63 -1.53
N GLN A 248 31.33 -3.87 -2.44
CA GLN A 248 31.27 -5.09 -3.26
C GLN A 248 31.88 -4.94 -4.65
N THR A 249 32.24 -3.73 -5.09
CA THR A 249 32.72 -3.49 -6.45
C THR A 249 34.05 -2.73 -6.43
N THR A 250 34.94 -3.06 -7.37
CA THR A 250 36.20 -2.33 -7.53
C THR A 250 35.95 -1.01 -8.27
N GLU A 251 36.90 -0.08 -8.20
CA GLU A 251 36.84 1.16 -8.98
C GLU A 251 36.72 0.86 -10.48
N SER A 252 37.51 -0.09 -10.99
CA SER A 252 37.46 -0.53 -12.39
C SER A 252 36.07 -1.04 -12.79
N THR A 253 35.45 -1.90 -11.98
CA THR A 253 34.08 -2.38 -12.25
C THR A 253 33.06 -1.26 -12.24
N ARG A 254 33.21 -0.27 -11.34
CA ARG A 254 32.33 0.91 -11.34
C ARG A 254 32.53 1.74 -12.60
N GLN A 255 33.76 1.98 -13.04
CA GLN A 255 34.05 2.72 -14.27
C GLN A 255 33.50 2.02 -15.52
N GLN A 256 33.68 0.70 -15.64
CA GLN A 256 33.06 -0.10 -16.71
C GLN A 256 31.54 0.06 -16.71
N LYS A 257 30.93 0.06 -15.52
CA LYS A 257 29.49 0.26 -15.36
C LYS A 257 29.04 1.67 -15.78
N MET A 258 29.79 2.71 -15.42
CA MET A 258 29.53 4.08 -15.87
C MET A 258 29.57 4.15 -17.40
N GLU A 259 30.61 3.57 -18.01
CA GLU A 259 30.79 3.57 -19.47
C GLU A 259 29.67 2.82 -20.19
N MET A 260 29.24 1.68 -19.64
CA MET A 260 28.08 0.96 -20.13
C MET A 260 26.81 1.85 -20.14
N TYR A 261 26.57 2.65 -19.10
CA TYR A 261 25.44 3.58 -19.09
C TYR A 261 25.63 4.75 -20.07
N ARG A 262 26.86 5.25 -20.26
CA ARG A 262 27.16 6.28 -21.28
C ARG A 262 26.85 5.79 -22.69
N ARG A 263 27.17 4.53 -23.01
CA ARG A 263 26.81 3.88 -24.29
C ARG A 263 25.30 3.81 -24.54
N TRP A 264 24.47 3.87 -23.50
CA TRP A 264 23.01 3.98 -23.60
C TRP A 264 22.51 5.43 -23.66
N GLY A 265 23.41 6.41 -23.76
CA GLY A 265 23.09 7.82 -23.90
C GLY A 265 22.77 8.52 -22.59
N TRP A 266 23.19 7.98 -21.44
CA TRP A 266 23.02 8.67 -20.15
C TRP A 266 24.20 9.62 -19.92
N SER A 267 23.91 10.84 -19.45
CA SER A 267 24.96 11.74 -18.97
C SER A 267 25.52 11.31 -17.62
N GLU A 268 26.68 11.82 -17.24
CA GLU A 268 27.28 11.52 -15.94
C GLU A 268 26.38 11.92 -14.77
N ASP A 269 25.75 13.10 -14.86
CA ASP A 269 24.78 13.57 -13.88
C ASP A 269 23.56 12.65 -13.78
N GLU A 270 23.06 12.14 -14.92
CA GLU A 270 21.94 11.20 -14.94
C GLU A 270 22.29 9.88 -14.28
N ILE A 271 23.50 9.36 -14.53
CA ILE A 271 23.99 8.13 -13.90
C ILE A 271 24.12 8.32 -12.38
N LEU A 272 24.74 9.42 -11.93
CA LEU A 272 24.88 9.72 -10.52
C LEU A 272 23.51 9.95 -9.85
N SER A 273 22.59 10.61 -10.54
CA SER A 273 21.21 10.83 -10.09
C SER A 273 20.42 9.52 -9.99
N ALA A 274 20.63 8.59 -10.93
CA ALA A 274 20.08 7.24 -10.89
C ALA A 274 20.64 6.44 -9.70
N PHE A 275 21.96 6.47 -9.53
CA PHE A 275 22.66 5.83 -8.43
C PHE A 275 22.18 6.32 -7.06
N ARG A 276 22.05 7.65 -6.87
CA ARG A 276 21.53 8.25 -5.63
C ARG A 276 20.10 7.80 -5.28
N ARG A 277 19.25 7.58 -6.30
CA ARG A 277 17.88 7.08 -6.09
C ARG A 277 17.83 5.59 -5.84
N ARG A 278 18.71 4.82 -6.48
CA ARG A 278 18.69 3.35 -6.41
C ARG A 278 20.09 2.76 -6.61
N PRO A 279 20.92 2.68 -5.55
CA PRO A 279 22.30 2.25 -5.67
C PRO A 279 22.49 0.84 -6.25
N GLN A 280 21.49 -0.02 -6.08
CA GLN A 280 21.51 -1.38 -6.63
C GLN A 280 21.64 -1.42 -8.16
N CYS A 281 21.34 -0.33 -8.89
CA CYS A 281 21.54 -0.31 -10.35
C CYS A 281 23.01 -0.50 -10.76
N MET A 282 23.97 -0.21 -9.88
CA MET A 282 25.40 -0.45 -10.12
C MET A 282 25.86 -1.86 -9.75
N GLN A 283 25.07 -2.61 -8.96
CA GLN A 283 25.40 -3.97 -8.52
C GLN A 283 24.92 -5.07 -9.49
N LEU A 284 24.01 -4.74 -10.40
CA LEU A 284 23.42 -5.70 -11.33
C LEU A 284 24.38 -6.05 -12.47
N SER A 285 24.30 -7.27 -12.99
CA SER A 285 25.12 -7.67 -14.14
C SER A 285 24.81 -6.83 -15.38
N GLU A 286 25.84 -6.54 -16.18
CA GLU A 286 25.68 -5.78 -17.43
C GLU A 286 24.69 -6.44 -18.38
N LYS A 287 24.73 -7.77 -18.51
CA LYS A 287 23.77 -8.55 -19.30
C LYS A 287 22.32 -8.23 -18.93
N LYS A 288 22.01 -8.15 -17.62
CA LYS A 288 20.65 -7.79 -17.17
C LYS A 288 20.31 -6.34 -17.49
N VAL A 289 21.23 -5.42 -17.23
CA VAL A 289 21.01 -3.98 -17.48
C VAL A 289 20.79 -3.73 -18.98
N ASN A 290 21.66 -4.26 -19.83
CA ASN A 290 21.55 -4.14 -21.29
C ASN A 290 20.23 -4.74 -21.81
N LYS A 291 19.80 -5.90 -21.29
CA LYS A 291 18.51 -6.50 -21.67
C LYS A 291 17.33 -5.58 -21.36
N VAL A 292 17.36 -4.91 -20.20
CA VAL A 292 16.30 -3.98 -19.79
C VAL A 292 16.35 -2.68 -20.61
N LEU A 293 17.54 -2.10 -20.81
CA LEU A 293 17.70 -0.86 -21.55
C LEU A 293 17.38 -1.04 -23.04
N ASP A 294 17.78 -2.15 -23.67
CA ASP A 294 17.40 -2.48 -25.05
C ASP A 294 15.88 -2.54 -25.21
N PHE A 295 15.21 -3.23 -24.28
CA PHE A 295 13.75 -3.27 -24.30
C PHE A 295 13.14 -1.88 -24.12
N LEU A 296 13.54 -1.11 -23.10
CA LEU A 296 12.90 0.17 -22.80
C LEU A 296 13.21 1.25 -23.85
N VAL A 297 14.45 1.35 -24.30
CA VAL A 297 14.91 2.38 -25.24
C VAL A 297 14.57 1.96 -26.67
N ASN A 298 15.06 0.81 -27.14
CA ASN A 298 14.93 0.41 -28.54
C ASN A 298 13.53 -0.15 -28.85
N LYS A 299 13.01 -1.08 -28.03
CA LYS A 299 11.72 -1.73 -28.33
C LYS A 299 10.51 -0.89 -27.94
N MET A 300 10.60 -0.17 -26.82
CA MET A 300 9.48 0.60 -26.27
C MET A 300 9.55 2.10 -26.62
N GLY A 301 10.70 2.59 -27.09
CA GLY A 301 10.88 3.98 -27.56
C GLY A 301 10.96 5.01 -26.43
N TRP A 302 11.34 4.62 -25.21
CA TRP A 302 11.55 5.56 -24.13
C TRP A 302 12.89 6.28 -24.28
N GLN A 303 12.89 7.59 -24.08
CA GLN A 303 14.12 8.38 -24.09
C GLN A 303 15.05 7.92 -22.95
N PRO A 304 16.37 7.74 -23.20
CA PRO A 304 17.33 7.29 -22.19
C PRO A 304 17.26 8.10 -20.88
N ALA A 305 17.21 9.42 -20.98
CA ALA A 305 17.04 10.35 -19.86
C ALA A 305 15.79 10.06 -18.99
N VAL A 306 14.69 9.62 -19.60
CA VAL A 306 13.46 9.25 -18.87
C VAL A 306 13.67 7.95 -18.08
N VAL A 307 14.40 7.00 -18.67
CA VAL A 307 14.75 5.73 -18.00
C VAL A 307 15.72 5.99 -16.86
N ALA A 308 16.70 6.89 -17.04
CA ALA A 308 17.65 7.30 -16.00
C ALA A 308 16.97 7.90 -14.76
N ARG A 309 15.87 8.65 -14.94
CA ARG A 309 15.04 9.16 -13.84
C ARG A 309 14.24 8.09 -13.11
N ALA A 310 14.16 6.87 -13.64
CA ALA A 310 13.42 5.75 -13.08
C ALA A 310 14.29 4.48 -12.97
N PRO A 311 15.41 4.52 -12.23
CA PRO A 311 16.38 3.41 -12.15
C PRO A 311 15.80 2.12 -11.56
N VAL A 312 14.65 2.23 -10.87
CA VAL A 312 13.88 1.08 -10.40
C VAL A 312 13.54 0.09 -11.50
N ALA A 313 13.34 0.55 -12.74
CA ALA A 313 13.03 -0.33 -13.88
C ALA A 313 14.12 -1.39 -14.10
N ILE A 314 15.38 -1.02 -13.91
CA ILE A 314 16.55 -1.90 -14.06
C ILE A 314 16.59 -2.94 -12.93
N CYS A 315 16.16 -2.56 -11.72
CA CYS A 315 16.19 -3.41 -10.54
C CYS A 315 15.03 -4.41 -10.45
N LEU A 316 13.94 -4.21 -11.17
CA LEU A 316 12.78 -5.09 -11.12
C LEU A 316 13.01 -6.40 -11.91
N ASN A 317 12.07 -7.34 -11.77
CA ASN A 317 12.06 -8.53 -12.60
C ASN A 317 11.67 -8.15 -14.04
N PHE A 318 12.51 -8.51 -15.00
CA PHE A 318 12.37 -8.08 -16.39
C PHE A 318 11.12 -8.71 -17.03
N GLU A 319 11.02 -10.03 -16.95
CA GLU A 319 9.98 -10.84 -17.61
C GLU A 319 8.61 -10.68 -16.94
N LYS A 320 8.57 -10.70 -15.61
CA LYS A 320 7.31 -10.73 -14.85
C LYS A 320 6.74 -9.35 -14.52
N ARG A 321 7.55 -8.28 -14.63
CA ARG A 321 7.12 -6.94 -14.19
C ARG A 321 7.39 -5.84 -15.20
N VAL A 322 8.60 -5.74 -15.75
CA VAL A 322 8.93 -4.66 -16.69
C VAL A 322 8.20 -4.86 -18.02
N VAL A 323 8.36 -6.02 -18.65
CA VAL A 323 7.79 -6.31 -19.97
C VAL A 323 6.25 -6.20 -19.99
N PRO A 324 5.49 -6.91 -19.14
CA PRO A 324 4.02 -6.84 -19.11
C PRO A 324 3.48 -5.41 -18.97
N ARG A 325 4.06 -4.65 -18.04
CA ARG A 325 3.51 -3.35 -17.65
C ARG A 325 3.84 -2.26 -18.66
N CYS A 326 5.07 -2.26 -19.17
CA CYS A 326 5.45 -1.35 -20.24
C CYS A 326 4.65 -1.63 -21.51
N SER A 327 4.36 -2.90 -21.82
CA SER A 327 3.56 -3.30 -22.99
C SER A 327 2.13 -2.74 -22.93
N VAL A 328 1.43 -2.96 -21.80
CA VAL A 328 0.10 -2.40 -21.56
C VAL A 328 0.11 -0.88 -21.67
N VAL A 329 1.04 -0.21 -20.98
CA VAL A 329 1.14 1.26 -21.01
C VAL A 329 1.41 1.78 -22.42
N LYS A 330 2.22 1.09 -23.21
CA LYS A 330 2.48 1.47 -24.60
C LYS A 330 1.22 1.37 -25.46
N VAL A 331 0.46 0.28 -25.35
CA VAL A 331 -0.82 0.13 -26.06
C VAL A 331 -1.79 1.25 -25.69
N LEU A 332 -1.92 1.56 -24.39
CA LEU A 332 -2.78 2.64 -23.93
C LEU A 332 -2.32 4.03 -24.41
N LEU A 333 -1.01 4.29 -24.46
CA LEU A 333 -0.44 5.52 -25.02
C LEU A 333 -0.73 5.65 -26.52
N LEU A 334 -0.54 4.55 -27.28
CA LEU A 334 -0.82 4.51 -28.72
C LEU A 334 -2.30 4.76 -29.02
N LYS A 335 -3.21 4.29 -28.15
CA LYS A 335 -4.65 4.53 -28.26
C LYS A 335 -5.10 5.87 -27.67
N GLY A 336 -4.18 6.65 -27.09
CA GLY A 336 -4.48 7.96 -26.50
C GLY A 336 -5.38 7.91 -25.26
N LEU A 337 -5.44 6.76 -24.56
CA LEU A 337 -6.31 6.56 -23.40
C LEU A 337 -5.69 7.06 -22.08
N ILE A 338 -4.37 7.25 -22.06
CA ILE A 338 -3.62 7.76 -20.90
C ILE A 338 -2.71 8.93 -21.29
N LYS A 339 -2.31 9.73 -20.30
CA LYS A 339 -1.49 10.93 -20.52
C LYS A 339 -0.08 10.57 -21.01
N LYS A 340 0.44 11.37 -21.94
CA LYS A 340 1.78 11.20 -22.55
C LYS A 340 2.94 11.43 -21.56
N ASP A 341 2.71 12.17 -20.48
CA ASP A 341 3.71 12.51 -19.45
C ASP A 341 3.80 11.47 -18.31
N LEU A 342 3.23 10.28 -18.49
CA LEU A 342 3.23 9.23 -17.47
C LEU A 342 4.67 8.79 -17.12
N LYS A 343 5.06 8.97 -15.87
CA LYS A 343 6.39 8.59 -15.37
C LYS A 343 6.53 7.07 -15.24
N LEU A 344 7.61 6.52 -15.79
CA LEU A 344 7.92 5.08 -15.78
C LEU A 344 7.87 4.47 -14.37
N GLY A 345 8.47 5.14 -13.39
CA GLY A 345 8.48 4.69 -12.00
C GLY A 345 7.09 4.60 -11.34
N THR A 346 6.11 5.36 -11.82
CA THR A 346 4.76 5.41 -11.22
C THR A 346 4.02 4.09 -11.40
N PHE A 347 4.04 3.51 -12.60
CA PHE A 347 3.30 2.27 -12.87
C PHE A 347 4.13 1.00 -12.62
N LEU A 348 5.47 1.08 -12.70
CA LEU A 348 6.34 -0.07 -12.39
C LEU A 348 6.37 -0.43 -10.90
N ASN A 349 6.15 0.54 -10.01
CA ASN A 349 6.13 0.31 -8.56
C ASN A 349 4.78 -0.11 -7.99
N LEU A 350 3.69 -0.04 -8.77
CA LEU A 350 2.38 -0.42 -8.26
C LEU A 350 2.34 -1.89 -7.84
N PRO A 351 1.62 -2.24 -6.77
CA PRO A 351 1.12 -3.61 -6.59
C PRO A 351 0.41 -4.07 -7.87
N VAL A 352 0.46 -5.37 -8.16
CA VAL A 352 -0.11 -5.88 -9.42
C VAL A 352 -1.61 -5.61 -9.51
N GLY A 353 -2.37 -5.80 -8.43
CA GLY A 353 -3.80 -5.46 -8.38
C GLY A 353 -4.07 -4.01 -8.79
N ASP A 354 -3.43 -3.05 -8.14
CA ASP A 354 -3.56 -1.63 -8.48
C ASP A 354 -3.15 -1.33 -9.93
N PHE A 355 -2.16 -2.04 -10.48
CA PHE A 355 -1.78 -1.92 -11.88
C PHE A 355 -2.89 -2.45 -12.81
N LEU A 356 -3.43 -3.64 -12.53
CA LEU A 356 -4.50 -4.27 -13.30
C LEU A 356 -5.76 -3.40 -13.27
N ASP A 357 -6.21 -2.97 -12.10
CA ASP A 357 -7.38 -2.11 -11.95
C ASP A 357 -7.23 -0.81 -12.75
N LYS A 358 -6.07 -0.17 -12.65
CA LYS A 358 -5.86 1.17 -13.20
C LYS A 358 -5.55 1.19 -14.69
N TYR A 359 -4.89 0.16 -15.20
CA TYR A 359 -4.36 0.14 -16.57
C TYR A 359 -4.82 -1.06 -17.40
N VAL A 360 -5.48 -2.08 -16.83
CA VAL A 360 -6.00 -3.21 -17.60
C VAL A 360 -7.52 -3.22 -17.54
N ILE A 361 -8.11 -3.54 -16.38
CA ILE A 361 -9.57 -3.68 -16.17
C ILE A 361 -10.31 -2.40 -16.55
N LYS A 362 -9.80 -1.23 -16.13
CA LYS A 362 -10.41 0.07 -16.46
C LYS A 362 -10.59 0.30 -17.98
N TYR A 363 -9.75 -0.29 -18.81
CA TYR A 363 -9.77 -0.11 -20.27
C TYR A 363 -10.12 -1.41 -21.00
N GLU A 364 -10.65 -2.41 -20.31
CA GLU A 364 -11.02 -3.70 -20.90
C GLU A 364 -12.14 -3.54 -21.94
N ASP A 365 -13.13 -2.69 -21.68
CA ASP A 365 -14.18 -2.37 -22.65
C ASP A 365 -13.64 -1.64 -23.90
N ASP A 366 -12.58 -0.84 -23.74
CA ASP A 366 -11.94 -0.11 -24.84
C ASP A 366 -10.98 -1.01 -25.64
N ILE A 367 -10.30 -1.94 -24.95
CA ILE A 367 -9.29 -2.86 -25.50
C ILE A 367 -9.44 -4.23 -24.80
N PRO A 368 -10.33 -5.11 -25.29
CA PRO A 368 -10.59 -6.41 -24.64
C PRO A 368 -9.36 -7.32 -24.52
N GLN A 369 -8.40 -7.15 -25.44
CA GLN A 369 -7.16 -7.92 -25.51
C GLN A 369 -6.06 -7.42 -24.54
N LEU A 370 -6.33 -6.40 -23.73
CA LEU A 370 -5.29 -5.78 -22.89
C LEU A 370 -4.79 -6.71 -21.78
N LEU A 371 -5.64 -7.63 -21.31
CA LEU A 371 -5.25 -8.69 -20.39
C LEU A 371 -4.29 -9.70 -21.06
N ASP A 372 -4.52 -10.04 -22.33
CA ASP A 372 -3.64 -10.90 -23.09
C ASP A 372 -2.28 -10.23 -23.40
N VAL A 373 -2.28 -8.91 -23.61
CA VAL A 373 -1.04 -8.11 -23.68
C VAL A 373 -0.28 -8.16 -22.36
N TYR A 374 -0.98 -8.02 -21.22
CA TYR A 374 -0.35 -8.14 -19.90
C TYR A 374 0.24 -9.54 -19.66
N GLN A 375 -0.47 -10.59 -20.09
CA GLN A 375 -0.03 -11.98 -19.96
C GLN A 375 1.08 -12.37 -20.97
N GLY A 376 1.41 -11.48 -21.91
CA GLY A 376 2.42 -11.75 -22.94
C GLY A 376 1.96 -12.70 -24.03
N LYS A 377 0.64 -12.94 -24.16
CA LYS A 377 0.05 -13.80 -25.20
C LYS A 377 0.01 -13.11 -26.57
N ILE A 378 0.02 -11.77 -26.60
CA ILE A 378 -0.01 -10.97 -27.82
C ILE A 378 1.29 -10.20 -27.94
N ALA A 379 2.02 -10.41 -29.04
CA ALA A 379 3.24 -9.66 -29.33
C ALA A 379 2.92 -8.21 -29.73
N LEU A 380 3.67 -7.24 -29.17
CA LEU A 380 3.50 -5.81 -29.48
C LEU A 380 3.65 -5.47 -30.98
N VAL A 381 4.40 -6.27 -31.73
CA VAL A 381 4.62 -6.10 -33.18
C VAL A 381 3.31 -6.18 -33.98
N SER A 382 2.31 -6.90 -33.47
CA SER A 382 0.96 -6.96 -34.06
C SER A 382 0.22 -5.61 -34.02
N TRP A 383 0.65 -4.68 -33.16
CA TRP A 383 0.04 -3.34 -33.01
C TRP A 383 0.78 -2.25 -33.79
N SER A 384 2.06 -2.45 -34.13
CA SER A 384 2.84 -1.53 -34.96
C SER A 384 2.51 -1.62 -36.44
N ALA A 385 1.95 -2.75 -36.90
CA ALA A 385 1.55 -2.95 -38.31
C ALA A 385 0.41 -2.04 -38.76
N TYR A 386 -0.27 -1.34 -37.84
CA TYR A 386 -1.39 -0.47 -38.21
C TYR A 386 -1.04 1.01 -38.32
N HIS A 387 0.08 1.53 -37.79
CA HIS A 387 0.39 2.97 -37.86
C HIS A 387 1.91 3.24 -37.86
N SER A 388 2.49 3.38 -39.06
CA SER A 388 3.61 4.30 -39.32
C SER A 388 3.01 5.47 -40.09
N PRO A 389 3.01 6.71 -39.56
CA PRO A 389 4.22 7.51 -39.51
C PRO A 389 4.32 8.43 -38.27
N PHE A 390 5.38 8.31 -37.46
CA PHE A 390 5.76 9.37 -36.52
C PHE A 390 7.29 9.41 -36.37
N LEU A 391 7.96 9.80 -37.45
CA LEU A 391 9.20 10.56 -37.38
C LEU A 391 9.00 11.80 -38.26
N HIS A 392 9.13 12.96 -37.62
CA HIS A 392 8.99 14.33 -38.15
C HIS A 392 7.58 14.88 -38.41
N GLY A 393 7.33 16.06 -37.85
CA GLY A 393 6.41 17.06 -38.42
C GLY A 393 4.94 16.97 -37.98
N ARG A 394 4.43 18.11 -37.49
CA ARG A 394 3.03 18.44 -37.11
C ARG A 394 1.96 17.83 -38.04
N PHE A 395 0.83 17.36 -37.48
CA PHE A 395 -0.49 17.35 -38.15
C PHE A 395 -1.66 17.51 -37.14
N PRO A 396 -2.87 17.96 -37.59
CA PRO A 396 -3.85 18.76 -36.84
C PRO A 396 -4.95 17.98 -36.12
N MET A 397 -5.49 18.61 -35.07
CA MET A 397 -6.52 18.10 -34.13
C MET A 397 -7.96 18.24 -34.65
N GLU A 398 -8.40 17.47 -35.66
CA GLU A 398 -9.82 17.52 -36.07
C GLU A 398 -10.60 16.19 -36.04
N ASN A 399 -9.97 15.03 -36.22
CA ASN A 399 -10.76 13.79 -36.41
C ASN A 399 -11.07 12.95 -35.15
N VAL A 400 -10.71 13.41 -33.94
CA VAL A 400 -11.04 12.71 -32.68
C VAL A 400 -12.34 13.22 -32.03
N LYS A 401 -12.80 14.43 -32.38
CA LYS A 401 -14.04 15.00 -31.82
C LYS A 401 -15.31 14.28 -32.33
N LYS A 402 -15.32 13.82 -33.59
CA LYS A 402 -16.51 13.21 -34.23
C LYS A 402 -16.93 11.87 -33.58
N ARG A 403 -15.98 10.97 -33.29
CA ARG A 403 -16.28 9.63 -32.73
C ARG A 403 -16.63 9.62 -31.24
N LYS A 404 -16.29 10.67 -30.49
CA LYS A 404 -16.65 10.81 -29.05
C LYS A 404 -18.05 11.39 -28.84
N ILE A 405 -18.58 12.10 -29.84
CA ILE A 405 -19.95 12.64 -29.86
C ILE A 405 -20.95 11.53 -30.20
N GLU A 406 -20.63 10.66 -31.17
CA GLU A 406 -21.48 9.53 -31.57
C GLU A 406 -21.70 8.51 -30.44
N ARG A 407 -20.67 8.23 -29.61
CA ARG A 407 -20.81 7.31 -28.46
C ARG A 407 -21.62 7.89 -27.29
N LYS A 408 -21.75 9.22 -27.17
CA LYS A 408 -22.63 9.85 -26.17
C LYS A 408 -24.11 9.84 -26.60
N ALA A 409 -24.39 9.84 -27.90
CA ALA A 409 -25.75 9.76 -28.43
C ALA A 409 -26.39 8.37 -28.21
N ILE A 410 -25.60 7.30 -28.21
CA ILE A 410 -26.10 5.92 -28.06
C ILE A 410 -26.51 5.61 -26.61
N ARG A 411 -25.97 6.32 -25.60
CA ARG A 411 -26.30 6.11 -24.18
C ARG A 411 -27.59 6.83 -23.72
N TRP A 412 -28.18 7.68 -24.56
CA TRP A 412 -29.40 8.44 -24.22
C TRP A 412 -30.72 7.73 -24.60
N LYS A 413 -30.67 6.62 -25.34
CA LYS A 413 -31.89 5.89 -25.76
C LYS A 413 -32.58 5.05 -24.66
N HIS A 414 -32.03 4.98 -23.44
CA HIS A 414 -32.55 4.14 -22.36
C HIS A 414 -33.09 4.91 -21.12
N PHE A 415 -33.21 6.24 -21.19
CA PHE A 415 -33.85 7.04 -20.13
C PHE A 415 -35.20 7.56 -20.62
N LYS A 416 -36.18 6.67 -20.75
CA LYS A 416 -37.58 7.06 -20.93
C LYS A 416 -38.47 6.12 -20.13
N THR A 417 -38.47 6.29 -18.81
CA THR A 417 -39.60 5.95 -17.93
C THR A 417 -39.34 6.49 -16.54
N ARG A 418 -40.33 7.25 -16.04
CA ARG A 418 -40.60 7.68 -14.66
C ARG A 418 -39.95 8.98 -14.14
N GLU A 419 -40.91 9.82 -13.72
CA GLU A 419 -40.89 10.87 -12.71
C GLU A 419 -40.59 12.32 -13.11
N ASN A 420 -41.54 13.15 -12.66
CA ASN A 420 -41.83 14.53 -12.97
C ASN A 420 -41.06 15.45 -12.00
N PRO A 421 -40.16 16.34 -12.44
CA PRO A 421 -39.57 17.34 -11.56
C PRO A 421 -40.43 18.61 -11.56
N GLY A 422 -41.23 18.76 -10.52
CA GLY A 422 -42.06 19.94 -10.25
C GLY A 422 -41.26 21.21 -9.93
N SER A 423 -41.77 22.32 -10.48
CA SER A 423 -41.91 23.67 -9.90
C SER A 423 -40.73 24.48 -9.35
N LYS A 424 -39.53 23.93 -9.06
CA LYS A 424 -38.40 24.74 -8.57
C LYS A 424 -37.52 25.38 -9.66
N GLY A 425 -37.45 24.78 -10.86
CA GLY A 425 -36.63 25.29 -11.96
C GLY A 425 -37.21 26.51 -12.68
N LYS A 426 -38.54 26.66 -12.69
CA LYS A 426 -39.25 27.75 -13.38
C LYS A 426 -39.08 29.10 -12.65
N PHE A 427 -39.10 29.07 -11.31
CA PHE A 427 -38.98 30.26 -10.46
C PHE A 427 -37.57 30.87 -10.44
N PHE A 428 -36.54 30.03 -10.63
CA PHE A 428 -35.15 30.47 -10.62
C PHE A 428 -34.77 31.21 -11.92
N LEU A 429 -35.24 30.73 -13.07
CA LEU A 429 -34.96 31.35 -14.38
C LEU A 429 -35.70 32.68 -14.59
N GLU A 430 -36.96 32.79 -14.17
CA GLU A 430 -37.72 34.05 -14.29
C GLU A 430 -37.13 35.18 -13.43
N LYS A 431 -36.53 34.84 -12.28
CA LYS A 431 -35.85 35.82 -11.40
C LYS A 431 -34.49 36.25 -11.96
N VAL A 432 -33.71 35.31 -12.49
CA VAL A 432 -32.40 35.60 -13.12
C VAL A 432 -32.53 36.42 -14.42
N LEU A 433 -33.62 36.23 -15.17
CA LEU A 433 -33.86 36.92 -16.45
C LEU A 433 -34.43 38.34 -16.30
N LYS A 434 -35.03 38.69 -15.14
CA LYS A 434 -35.48 40.06 -14.84
C LYS A 434 -34.35 41.00 -14.41
N GLU A 435 -33.18 40.47 -14.05
CA GLU A 435 -32.05 41.23 -13.48
C GLU A 435 -30.81 41.32 -14.41
N LEU A 436 -30.98 41.17 -15.72
CA LEU A 436 -29.89 41.41 -16.68
C LEU A 436 -29.51 42.90 -16.70
N PRO A 437 -28.29 43.30 -16.32
CA PRO A 437 -27.85 44.69 -16.39
C PRO A 437 -27.69 45.14 -17.85
N VAL A 438 -27.82 46.46 -18.07
CA VAL A 438 -27.74 47.11 -19.39
C VAL A 438 -26.32 47.02 -19.97
N GLU A 439 -25.30 46.85 -19.12
CA GLU A 439 -23.89 46.69 -19.47
C GLU A 439 -23.24 45.60 -18.57
N GLY A 440 -22.37 44.75 -19.14
CA GLY A 440 -21.65 43.73 -18.37
C GLY A 440 -20.83 42.74 -19.22
N ARG A 441 -19.93 41.98 -18.57
CA ARG A 441 -19.10 40.92 -19.20
C ARG A 441 -19.73 39.53 -19.02
N ILE A 442 -19.80 38.73 -20.09
CA ILE A 442 -20.17 37.30 -20.00
C ILE A 442 -18.91 36.46 -20.24
N ALA A 443 -18.62 35.56 -19.30
CA ALA A 443 -17.60 34.53 -19.48
C ALA A 443 -18.28 33.22 -19.92
N LEU A 444 -17.88 32.69 -21.09
CA LEU A 444 -18.32 31.38 -21.57
C LEU A 444 -17.39 30.31 -21.02
N LEU A 445 -17.83 29.59 -19.98
CA LEU A 445 -17.09 28.46 -19.43
C LEU A 445 -17.25 27.24 -20.35
N GLN A 446 -16.22 26.92 -21.15
CA GLN A 446 -16.13 25.61 -21.77
C GLN A 446 -15.76 24.57 -20.70
N THR A 447 -16.60 23.55 -20.53
CA THR A 447 -16.33 22.46 -19.58
C THR A 447 -15.15 21.61 -20.04
N LYS A 448 -13.92 22.03 -19.71
CA LYS A 448 -12.79 21.20 -19.24
C LYS A 448 -11.53 22.07 -19.19
N SER A 449 -10.93 22.10 -18.00
CA SER A 449 -9.76 22.85 -17.53
C SER A 449 -9.99 24.33 -17.27
N ASP A 450 -9.90 24.70 -15.98
CA ASP A 450 -10.02 26.04 -15.39
C ASP A 450 -8.89 27.02 -15.80
N GLN A 451 -8.38 26.96 -17.04
CA GLN A 451 -7.27 27.83 -17.46
C GLN A 451 -7.51 28.62 -18.75
N ASP A 452 -8.55 28.36 -19.53
CA ASP A 452 -8.86 29.15 -20.73
C ASP A 452 -10.35 29.54 -20.77
N SER A 453 -10.72 30.54 -19.96
CA SER A 453 -12.01 31.23 -20.09
C SER A 453 -11.79 32.52 -20.89
N GLU A 454 -12.23 32.52 -22.15
CA GLU A 454 -12.29 33.74 -22.96
C GLU A 454 -13.41 34.66 -22.42
N LEU A 455 -13.03 35.89 -22.06
CA LEU A 455 -13.97 36.96 -21.68
C LEU A 455 -14.39 37.71 -22.95
N TYR A 456 -15.70 37.82 -23.16
CA TYR A 456 -16.26 38.62 -24.24
C TYR A 456 -16.92 39.87 -23.66
N ASP A 457 -16.45 41.03 -24.11
CA ASP A 457 -17.07 42.33 -23.85
C ASP A 457 -18.28 42.51 -24.79
N PHE A 458 -19.44 42.89 -24.24
CA PHE A 458 -20.57 43.32 -25.06
C PHE A 458 -21.26 44.55 -24.46
N GLU A 459 -21.67 45.44 -25.36
CA GLU A 459 -22.49 46.61 -25.08
C GLU A 459 -23.84 46.40 -25.79
N ILE A 460 -24.94 46.39 -25.05
CA ILE A 460 -26.29 46.48 -25.64
C ILE A 460 -26.67 47.95 -25.62
N GLY A 461 -26.50 48.62 -26.76
CA GLY A 461 -26.93 50.01 -26.92
C GLY A 461 -28.38 50.21 -26.46
N LYS A 462 -28.65 51.39 -25.89
CA LYS A 462 -29.83 51.88 -25.12
C LYS A 462 -31.26 51.63 -25.67
N SER A 463 -31.55 50.54 -26.38
CA SER A 463 -32.88 50.21 -26.90
C SER A 463 -33.62 49.26 -25.94
N LEU A 464 -34.32 49.84 -24.98
CA LEU A 464 -35.08 49.14 -23.93
C LEU A 464 -36.39 48.46 -24.41
N LYS A 465 -36.68 48.39 -25.72
CA LYS A 465 -38.01 47.95 -26.24
C LYS A 465 -38.03 46.66 -27.06
N LEU A 466 -36.94 45.88 -27.09
CA LEU A 466 -36.97 44.58 -27.79
C LEU A 466 -37.46 43.43 -26.88
N PRO A 467 -38.33 42.53 -27.37
CA PRO A 467 -38.74 41.30 -26.67
C PRO A 467 -37.52 40.43 -26.30
N LEU A 468 -37.61 39.68 -25.19
CA LEU A 468 -36.54 38.82 -24.65
C LEU A 468 -35.89 37.92 -25.72
N GLN A 469 -36.72 37.40 -26.64
CA GLN A 469 -36.30 36.55 -27.77
C GLN A 469 -35.34 37.26 -28.73
N MET A 470 -35.53 38.55 -28.99
CA MET A 470 -34.67 39.35 -29.88
C MET A 470 -33.32 39.67 -29.23
N ARG A 471 -33.28 39.89 -27.89
CA ARG A 471 -32.03 40.17 -27.17
C ARG A 471 -31.12 38.94 -27.10
N LEU A 472 -31.70 37.77 -26.82
CA LEU A 472 -30.99 36.48 -26.85
C LEU A 472 -30.50 36.14 -28.25
N LYS A 473 -31.32 36.36 -29.28
CA LYS A 473 -30.94 36.19 -30.68
C LYS A 473 -29.76 37.10 -31.05
N PHE A 474 -29.81 38.39 -30.68
CA PHE A 474 -28.75 39.36 -30.95
C PHE A 474 -27.41 38.97 -30.30
N ILE A 475 -27.41 38.51 -29.05
CA ILE A 475 -26.20 38.04 -28.35
C ILE A 475 -25.64 36.78 -29.03
N CYS A 476 -26.50 35.82 -29.41
CA CYS A 476 -26.06 34.60 -30.09
C CYS A 476 -25.55 34.85 -31.53
N GLU A 477 -26.14 35.80 -32.26
CA GLU A 477 -25.68 36.26 -33.58
C GLU A 477 -24.30 36.90 -33.49
N ARG A 478 -24.09 37.82 -32.53
CA ARG A 478 -22.81 38.52 -32.36
C ARG A 478 -21.66 37.61 -31.91
N LEU A 479 -21.96 36.58 -31.13
CA LEU A 479 -20.97 35.59 -30.65
C LEU A 479 -20.73 34.45 -31.66
N GLY A 480 -21.37 34.48 -32.85
CA GLY A 480 -21.20 33.43 -33.87
C GLY A 480 -21.72 32.06 -33.46
N LEU A 481 -22.61 32.00 -32.46
CA LEU A 481 -23.10 30.76 -31.85
C LEU A 481 -24.33 30.17 -32.56
N ILE A 482 -24.73 30.75 -33.69
CA ILE A 482 -25.90 30.31 -34.47
C ILE A 482 -25.46 29.37 -35.60
N PRO A 483 -25.88 28.08 -35.59
CA PRO A 483 -25.69 27.19 -36.72
C PRO A 483 -26.50 27.67 -37.95
N LYS A 484 -25.95 27.47 -39.16
CA LYS A 484 -26.54 27.93 -40.45
C LYS A 484 -27.97 27.42 -40.78
N TRP A 485 -28.55 26.50 -40.01
CA TRP A 485 -29.90 25.97 -40.23
C TRP A 485 -31.00 26.66 -39.38
N TRP A 486 -30.70 27.81 -38.79
CA TRP A 486 -31.57 28.60 -37.88
C TRP A 486 -32.77 29.27 -38.60
N GLN A 487 -33.66 28.48 -39.19
CA GLN A 487 -34.88 28.97 -39.87
C GLN A 487 -36.14 28.12 -39.62
N ALA A 488 -36.40 27.65 -38.38
CA ALA A 488 -37.65 26.94 -38.07
C ALA A 488 -38.25 27.31 -36.71
N ASP A 489 -39.59 27.29 -36.62
CA ASP A 489 -40.48 27.94 -35.63
C ASP A 489 -40.18 27.82 -34.12
N SER A 490 -40.70 28.83 -33.40
CA SER A 490 -40.38 29.28 -32.04
C SER A 490 -40.56 28.29 -30.89
N THR A 491 -41.35 27.23 -31.04
CA THR A 491 -41.65 26.29 -29.94
C THR A 491 -40.60 25.18 -29.82
N THR A 492 -40.00 24.76 -30.95
CA THR A 492 -38.94 23.75 -30.99
C THR A 492 -37.59 24.30 -30.50
N GLN A 493 -37.38 25.61 -30.65
CA GLN A 493 -36.18 26.35 -30.24
C GLN A 493 -36.00 26.41 -28.71
N LEU A 494 -37.09 26.59 -27.96
CA LEU A 494 -37.08 26.58 -26.48
C LEU A 494 -36.77 25.18 -25.93
N HIS A 495 -37.25 24.13 -26.60
CA HIS A 495 -36.99 22.75 -26.19
C HIS A 495 -35.53 22.35 -26.43
N PHE A 496 -34.90 22.89 -27.48
CA PHE A 496 -33.48 22.72 -27.76
C PHE A 496 -32.60 23.48 -26.73
N LEU A 497 -32.94 24.71 -26.36
CA LEU A 497 -32.24 25.43 -25.28
C LEU A 497 -32.42 24.79 -23.90
N ARG A 498 -33.59 24.18 -23.64
CA ARG A 498 -33.92 23.49 -22.38
C ARG A 498 -33.15 22.18 -22.19
N ASN A 499 -32.79 21.48 -23.28
CA ASN A 499 -32.22 20.14 -23.21
C ASN A 499 -30.76 20.00 -23.68
N THR A 500 -30.18 20.99 -24.35
CA THR A 500 -28.87 20.82 -25.02
C THR A 500 -27.71 21.66 -24.48
N THR A 501 -27.87 22.35 -23.34
CA THR A 501 -26.87 23.34 -22.91
C THR A 501 -26.41 23.16 -21.46
N PRO A 502 -25.25 22.54 -21.20
CA PRO A 502 -24.56 22.63 -19.91
C PRO A 502 -23.71 23.92 -19.80
N PHE A 503 -24.16 25.03 -20.40
CA PHE A 503 -23.57 26.36 -20.15
C PHE A 503 -24.29 26.96 -18.95
N ILE A 504 -23.68 26.81 -17.78
CA ILE A 504 -24.04 27.62 -16.61
C ILE A 504 -23.63 29.05 -16.94
N ILE A 505 -24.56 29.88 -17.40
CA ILE A 505 -24.39 31.34 -17.38
C ILE A 505 -24.53 31.72 -15.90
N ARG A 506 -23.40 31.87 -15.20
CA ARG A 506 -23.36 32.57 -13.91
C ARG A 506 -23.28 34.06 -14.23
N LEU A 507 -24.40 34.76 -14.07
CA LEU A 507 -24.39 36.22 -13.99
C LEU A 507 -23.61 36.61 -12.73
N PHE A 508 -22.43 37.19 -12.91
CA PHE A 508 -21.71 37.88 -11.85
C PHE A 508 -22.32 39.28 -11.72
N SER A 509 -22.92 39.60 -10.58
CA SER A 509 -23.24 40.98 -10.25
C SER A 509 -21.92 41.78 -10.20
N ALA A 510 -21.77 42.77 -11.07
CA ALA A 510 -20.56 43.57 -11.24
C ALA A 510 -20.16 44.38 -9.99
N SER A 511 -20.91 44.32 -8.89
CA SER A 511 -20.66 45.13 -7.69
C SER A 511 -19.42 44.73 -6.88
N ASN A 512 -18.92 43.48 -6.97
CA ASN A 512 -17.82 43.01 -6.09
C ASN A 512 -16.47 42.74 -6.80
N GLN A 513 -16.36 42.86 -8.12
CA GLN A 513 -15.11 42.56 -8.86
C GLN A 513 -14.04 43.67 -8.75
N HIS A 514 -14.37 44.83 -8.18
CA HIS A 514 -13.46 45.97 -8.05
C HIS A 514 -13.01 46.27 -6.60
N SER A 515 -13.29 45.38 -5.66
CA SER A 515 -12.79 45.50 -4.28
C SER A 515 -11.26 45.37 -4.25
N PHE A 516 -10.58 46.33 -3.62
CA PHE A 516 -9.13 46.29 -3.36
C PHE A 516 -8.73 44.93 -2.75
N THR A 517 -9.54 44.40 -1.84
CA THR A 517 -9.33 43.11 -1.19
C THR A 517 -9.28 41.96 -2.20
N VAL A 518 -10.19 41.90 -3.18
CA VAL A 518 -10.21 40.83 -4.19
C VAL A 518 -8.94 40.87 -5.05
N SER A 519 -8.55 42.07 -5.50
CA SER A 519 -7.32 42.27 -6.28
C SER A 519 -6.07 41.86 -5.49
N TYR A 520 -6.01 42.26 -4.21
CA TYR A 520 -4.91 41.88 -3.32
C TYR A 520 -4.83 40.36 -3.11
N LEU A 521 -5.95 39.68 -2.88
CA LEU A 521 -5.98 38.23 -2.66
C LEU A 521 -5.51 37.45 -3.89
N VAL A 522 -5.84 37.89 -5.10
CA VAL A 522 -5.35 37.26 -6.33
C VAL A 522 -3.85 37.51 -6.49
N LYS A 523 -3.41 38.76 -6.40
CA LYS A 523 -2.03 39.16 -6.71
C LYS A 523 -1.01 38.73 -5.65
N SER A 524 -1.32 38.99 -4.38
CA SER A 524 -0.38 38.83 -3.26
C SER A 524 -0.49 37.46 -2.59
N CYS A 525 -1.68 36.84 -2.58
CA CYS A 525 -1.90 35.53 -1.97
C CYS A 525 -1.99 34.38 -3.00
N GLY A 526 -2.09 34.68 -4.29
CA GLY A 526 -2.12 33.67 -5.37
C GLY A 526 -3.42 32.87 -5.45
N LEU A 527 -4.55 33.47 -5.04
CA LEU A 527 -5.87 32.84 -5.13
C LEU A 527 -6.42 32.92 -6.56
N SER A 528 -7.24 31.94 -6.95
CA SER A 528 -8.07 32.06 -8.16
C SER A 528 -9.12 33.16 -7.96
N PRO A 529 -9.57 33.86 -9.02
CA PRO A 529 -10.60 34.90 -8.92
C PRO A 529 -11.84 34.45 -8.13
N GLU A 530 -12.32 33.22 -8.33
CA GLU A 530 -13.50 32.68 -7.65
C GLU A 530 -13.25 32.52 -6.15
N THR A 531 -12.10 31.97 -5.78
CA THR A 531 -11.72 31.81 -4.35
C THR A 531 -11.46 33.15 -3.68
N ALA A 532 -10.92 34.14 -4.40
CA ALA A 532 -10.66 35.47 -3.88
C ALA A 532 -11.96 36.21 -3.58
N ILE A 533 -12.97 36.10 -4.47
CA ILE A 533 -14.30 36.66 -4.24
C ILE A 533 -14.94 36.01 -3.00
N SER A 534 -14.98 34.68 -2.93
CA SER A 534 -15.55 33.98 -1.76
C SER A 534 -14.82 34.27 -0.45
N ALA A 535 -13.50 34.48 -0.49
CA ALA A 535 -12.74 34.90 0.69
C ALA A 535 -13.06 36.35 1.08
N SER A 536 -13.21 37.25 0.10
CA SER A 536 -13.54 38.67 0.32
C SER A 536 -14.92 38.89 0.95
N GLU A 537 -15.85 37.93 0.80
CA GLU A 537 -17.12 37.96 1.55
C GLU A 537 -16.92 37.87 3.07
N LYS A 538 -15.78 37.35 3.53
CA LYS A 538 -15.47 37.16 4.97
C LYS A 538 -14.51 38.20 5.53
N ILE A 539 -13.81 38.93 4.67
CA ILE A 539 -12.78 39.90 5.04
C ILE A 539 -12.81 41.10 4.10
N HIS A 540 -12.72 42.29 4.67
CA HIS A 540 -12.59 43.53 3.90
C HIS A 540 -11.46 44.38 4.47
N PHE A 541 -10.59 44.88 3.60
CA PHE A 541 -9.55 45.85 3.96
C PHE A 541 -9.12 46.63 2.72
N GLU A 542 -8.66 47.86 2.94
CA GLU A 542 -8.18 48.78 1.88
C GLU A 542 -6.68 49.05 1.97
N ASN A 543 -6.05 48.65 3.08
CA ASN A 543 -4.64 48.88 3.35
C ASN A 543 -3.87 47.55 3.41
N PRO A 544 -2.81 47.37 2.60
CA PRO A 544 -2.06 46.11 2.55
C PRO A 544 -1.04 45.95 3.69
N LYS A 545 -0.74 47.00 4.47
CA LYS A 545 0.32 46.96 5.50
C LYS A 545 0.22 45.76 6.45
N ASN A 546 -0.95 45.54 7.07
CA ASN A 546 -1.13 44.43 8.01
C ASN A 546 -1.12 43.05 7.31
N PRO A 547 -1.90 42.84 6.22
CA PRO A 547 -1.79 41.63 5.40
C PRO A 547 -0.36 41.31 4.95
N ASP A 548 0.41 42.29 4.51
CA ASP A 548 1.80 42.10 4.06
C ASP A 548 2.70 41.62 5.21
N SER A 549 2.57 42.21 6.39
CA SER A 549 3.30 41.75 7.58
C SER A 549 2.92 40.32 7.99
N VAL A 550 1.64 39.95 7.89
CA VAL A 550 1.20 38.55 8.12
C VAL A 550 1.81 37.60 7.09
N LEU A 551 1.78 37.97 5.80
CA LEU A 551 2.36 37.15 4.73
C LEU A 551 3.87 37.01 4.89
N ALA A 552 4.58 38.06 5.32
CA ALA A 552 6.02 38.01 5.60
C ALA A 552 6.33 36.99 6.70
N LEU A 553 5.65 37.04 7.85
CA LEU A 553 5.84 36.06 8.93
C LEU A 553 5.56 34.61 8.51
N LEU A 554 4.55 34.40 7.66
CA LEU A 554 4.25 33.07 7.12
C LEU A 554 5.39 32.58 6.19
N ARG A 555 5.94 33.46 5.35
CA ARG A 555 7.08 33.15 4.47
C ARG A 555 8.34 32.84 5.28
N ASP A 556 8.64 33.63 6.30
CA ASP A 556 9.76 33.40 7.22
C ASP A 556 9.63 32.09 8.02
N SER A 557 8.39 31.60 8.12
CA SER A 557 8.08 30.30 8.71
C SER A 557 8.10 29.14 7.72
N GLY A 558 8.54 29.37 6.48
CA GLY A 558 8.69 28.35 5.43
C GLY A 558 7.46 28.15 4.53
N CYS A 559 6.43 29.00 4.63
CA CYS A 559 5.25 28.88 3.78
C CYS A 559 5.52 29.44 2.36
N THR A 560 5.51 28.55 1.37
CA THR A 560 5.48 28.93 -0.06
C THR A 560 4.14 29.59 -0.44
N ASN A 561 4.09 30.25 -1.60
CA ASN A 561 2.85 30.83 -2.14
C ASN A 561 1.70 29.81 -2.24
N THR A 562 2.00 28.54 -2.55
CA THR A 562 0.99 27.48 -2.58
C THR A 562 0.42 27.14 -1.20
N HIS A 563 1.23 27.24 -0.14
CA HIS A 563 0.77 27.08 1.23
C HIS A 563 -0.08 28.29 1.65
N ILE A 564 0.38 29.49 1.35
CA ILE A 564 -0.34 30.75 1.64
C ILE A 564 -1.72 30.75 0.97
N ALA A 565 -1.81 30.39 -0.32
CA ALA A 565 -3.09 30.30 -1.02
C ALA A 565 -4.07 29.35 -0.30
N LYS A 566 -3.61 28.17 0.13
CA LYS A 566 -4.42 27.20 0.89
C LYS A 566 -4.84 27.74 2.27
N ILE A 567 -3.93 28.41 2.97
CA ILE A 567 -4.18 29.00 4.29
C ILE A 567 -5.27 30.06 4.18
N VAL A 568 -5.07 31.05 3.29
CA VAL A 568 -5.97 32.19 3.10
C VAL A 568 -7.33 31.72 2.57
N THR A 569 -7.38 30.72 1.70
CA THR A 569 -8.66 30.15 1.23
C THR A 569 -9.49 29.56 2.37
N LYS A 570 -8.85 28.89 3.33
CA LYS A 570 -9.52 28.24 4.47
C LYS A 570 -9.77 29.20 5.64
N LEU A 571 -8.88 30.16 5.86
CA LEU A 571 -8.91 31.12 6.96
C LEU A 571 -8.55 32.54 6.47
N PRO A 572 -9.45 33.22 5.74
CA PRO A 572 -9.18 34.56 5.21
C PRO A 572 -8.93 35.59 6.32
N SER A 573 -9.62 35.46 7.47
CA SER A 573 -9.51 36.37 8.62
C SER A 573 -8.11 36.43 9.23
N LEU A 574 -7.22 35.49 8.91
CA LEU A 574 -5.82 35.53 9.33
C LEU A 574 -5.09 36.77 8.79
N LEU A 575 -5.51 37.35 7.67
CA LEU A 575 -4.89 38.57 7.12
C LEU A 575 -5.17 39.83 7.96
N LEU A 576 -6.14 39.76 8.88
CA LEU A 576 -6.56 40.88 9.72
C LEU A 576 -6.03 40.77 11.16
N VAL A 577 -5.37 39.68 11.55
CA VAL A 577 -4.80 39.55 12.90
C VAL A 577 -3.50 40.34 13.03
N ASN A 578 -3.19 40.77 14.25
CA ASN A 578 -1.95 41.47 14.55
C ASN A 578 -0.75 40.49 14.45
N PRO A 579 0.18 40.69 13.50
CA PRO A 579 1.26 39.74 13.22
C PRO A 579 2.17 39.52 14.43
N GLU A 580 2.59 40.58 15.11
CA GLU A 580 3.55 40.53 16.22
C GLU A 580 2.93 40.02 17.52
N LYS A 581 1.74 40.50 17.89
CA LYS A 581 1.13 40.16 19.18
C LYS A 581 0.38 38.84 19.18
N THR A 582 -0.06 38.34 18.02
CA THR A 582 -0.95 37.16 17.97
C THR A 582 -0.39 36.01 17.15
N LEU A 583 0.23 36.27 16.00
CA LEU A 583 0.69 35.21 15.10
C LEU A 583 2.10 34.74 15.48
N LEU A 584 3.04 35.68 15.65
CA LEU A 584 4.44 35.39 15.97
C LEU A 584 4.61 34.48 17.22
N PRO A 585 3.96 34.75 18.37
CA PRO A 585 4.12 33.90 19.56
C PRO A 585 3.65 32.46 19.33
N LYS A 586 2.64 32.25 18.48
CA LYS A 586 2.15 30.90 18.13
C LYS A 586 3.15 30.17 17.23
N LEU A 587 3.75 30.87 16.27
CA LEU A 587 4.76 30.31 15.38
C LEU A 587 6.03 29.95 16.15
N GLU A 588 6.48 30.80 17.07
CA GLU A 588 7.62 30.53 17.96
C GLU A 588 7.34 29.36 18.90
N PHE A 589 6.15 29.29 19.48
CA PHE A 589 5.73 28.14 20.27
C PHE A 589 5.79 26.84 19.45
N PHE A 590 5.31 26.85 18.21
CA PHE A 590 5.40 25.66 17.35
C PHE A 590 6.85 25.28 17.01
N ARG A 591 7.73 26.26 16.81
CA ARG A 591 9.17 26.03 16.61
C ARG A 591 9.84 25.46 17.87
N SER A 592 9.48 25.94 19.06
CA SER A 592 10.02 25.43 20.33
C SER A 592 9.64 23.98 20.63
N MET A 593 8.58 23.46 20.00
CA MET A 593 8.25 22.03 20.03
C MET A 593 9.12 21.17 19.09
N GLY A 594 10.03 21.76 18.31
CA GLY A 594 10.92 21.06 17.38
C GLY A 594 10.34 20.84 15.98
N LEU A 595 9.31 21.58 15.58
CA LEU A 595 8.80 21.55 14.21
C LEU A 595 9.76 22.26 13.25
N SER A 596 10.16 21.59 12.17
CA SER A 596 10.89 22.23 11.07
C SER A 596 10.00 23.22 10.32
N SER A 597 10.58 24.21 9.65
CA SER A 597 9.83 25.17 8.83
C SER A 597 8.96 24.48 7.75
N ALA A 598 9.45 23.36 7.19
CA ALA A 598 8.69 22.56 6.24
C ALA A 598 7.49 21.85 6.88
N ASP A 599 7.66 21.32 8.10
CA ASP A 599 6.57 20.71 8.85
C ASP A 599 5.51 21.75 9.25
N LEU A 600 5.96 22.92 9.70
CA LEU A 600 5.08 24.02 10.09
C LEU A 600 4.24 24.49 8.89
N ALA A 601 4.86 24.71 7.72
CA ALA A 601 4.14 25.08 6.50
C ALA A 601 3.13 24.01 6.04
N SER A 602 3.49 22.73 6.16
CA SER A 602 2.60 21.61 5.85
C SER A 602 1.39 21.55 6.79
N ILE A 603 1.61 21.73 8.10
CA ILE A 603 0.55 21.75 9.11
C ILE A 603 -0.38 22.95 8.88
N LEU A 604 0.18 24.16 8.75
CA LEU A 604 -0.62 25.37 8.59
C LEU A 604 -1.45 25.34 7.30
N SER A 605 -0.92 24.85 6.18
CA SER A 605 -1.68 24.73 4.93
C SER A 605 -2.75 23.63 4.95
N SER A 606 -2.49 22.54 5.67
CA SER A 606 -3.47 21.47 5.87
C SER A 606 -4.57 21.91 6.83
N GLU A 607 -4.21 22.63 7.89
CA GLU A 607 -5.09 22.94 9.01
C GLU A 607 -4.78 24.31 9.65
N PRO A 608 -5.21 25.42 9.01
CA PRO A 608 -4.90 26.76 9.50
C PRO A 608 -5.69 27.15 10.75
N SER A 609 -6.78 26.45 11.04
CA SER A 609 -7.70 26.78 12.15
C SER A 609 -7.03 26.70 13.53
N ILE A 610 -5.89 26.01 13.65
CA ILE A 610 -5.09 25.98 14.87
C ILE A 610 -4.63 27.38 15.30
N LEU A 611 -4.43 28.30 14.35
CA LEU A 611 -4.05 29.68 14.60
C LEU A 611 -5.17 30.51 15.25
N ASN A 612 -6.42 30.05 15.21
CA ASN A 612 -7.52 30.71 15.94
C ASN A 612 -7.57 30.32 17.42
N LYS A 613 -6.83 29.29 17.86
CA LYS A 613 -6.83 28.86 19.26
C LYS A 613 -5.97 29.80 20.12
N SER A 614 -6.37 30.00 21.37
CA SER A 614 -5.58 30.79 22.33
C SER A 614 -4.30 30.05 22.68
N LEU A 615 -3.16 30.75 22.60
CA LEU A 615 -1.86 30.19 22.96
C LEU A 615 -1.82 29.80 24.44
N GLU A 616 -2.12 30.78 25.31
CA GLU A 616 -2.07 30.63 26.77
C GLU A 616 -3.18 29.72 27.33
N LYS A 617 -4.42 29.87 26.84
CA LYS A 617 -5.56 29.14 27.44
C LYS A 617 -5.75 27.74 26.86
N VAL A 618 -5.16 27.43 25.69
CA VAL A 618 -5.45 26.18 24.98
C VAL A 618 -4.20 25.44 24.53
N LEU A 619 -3.29 26.09 23.80
CA LEU A 619 -2.16 25.38 23.17
C LEU A 619 -1.09 24.98 24.18
N ILE A 620 -0.63 25.91 25.04
CA ILE A 620 0.39 25.66 26.06
C ILE A 620 -0.09 24.63 27.09
N PRO A 621 -1.29 24.75 27.71
CA PRO A 621 -1.77 23.77 28.68
C PRO A 621 -1.88 22.36 28.10
N LYS A 622 -2.33 22.23 26.85
CA LYS A 622 -2.44 20.92 26.18
C LYS A 622 -1.08 20.31 25.86
N HIS A 623 -0.11 21.11 25.43
CA HIS A 623 1.26 20.64 25.23
C HIS A 623 1.92 20.19 26.53
N ASN A 624 1.78 20.98 27.59
CA ASN A 624 2.32 20.64 28.91
C ASN A 624 1.68 19.37 29.46
N PHE A 625 0.36 19.21 29.26
CA PHE A 625 -0.33 17.98 29.61
C PHE A 625 0.15 16.77 28.78
N LEU A 626 0.34 16.92 27.47
CA LEU A 626 0.90 15.85 26.64
C LEU A 626 2.29 15.43 27.14
N LYS A 627 3.14 16.40 27.52
CA LYS A 627 4.42 16.10 28.17
C LYS A 627 4.25 15.35 29.49
N SER A 628 3.28 15.72 30.33
CA SER A 628 3.07 15.07 31.64
C SER A 628 2.58 13.62 31.53
N VAL A 629 1.91 13.25 30.44
CA VAL A 629 1.55 11.85 30.15
C VAL A 629 2.61 11.10 29.32
N HIS A 630 3.86 11.57 29.34
CA HIS A 630 5.00 10.98 28.61
C HIS A 630 4.86 10.97 27.08
N VAL A 631 3.99 11.81 26.51
CA VAL A 631 4.00 12.08 25.06
C VAL A 631 5.14 13.06 24.80
N ASN A 632 6.24 12.56 24.21
CA ASN A 632 7.35 13.42 23.84
C ASN A 632 6.97 14.43 22.73
N ASN A 633 7.86 15.38 22.44
CA ASN A 633 7.62 16.38 21.39
C ASN A 633 7.28 15.74 20.03
N GLU A 634 7.87 14.58 19.69
CA GLU A 634 7.56 13.86 18.45
C GLU A 634 6.11 13.34 18.42
N GLY A 635 5.62 12.78 19.52
CA GLY A 635 4.24 12.36 19.67
C GLY A 635 3.28 13.55 19.57
N ALA A 636 3.60 14.65 20.25
CA ALA A 636 2.83 15.90 20.17
C ALA A 636 2.77 16.44 18.73
N MET A 637 3.88 16.41 17.99
CA MET A 637 3.92 16.77 16.57
C MET A 637 3.03 15.88 15.70
N LYS A 638 2.98 14.56 15.95
CA LYS A 638 2.09 13.65 15.21
C LYS A 638 0.61 13.94 15.49
N ILE A 639 0.27 14.26 16.73
CA ILE A 639 -1.08 14.69 17.12
C ILE A 639 -1.46 15.97 16.38
N LEU A 640 -0.57 16.97 16.33
CA LEU A 640 -0.77 18.22 15.58
C LEU A 640 -0.94 17.98 14.08
N LYS A 641 -0.05 17.20 13.45
CA LYS A 641 -0.10 16.88 12.01
C LYS A 641 -1.38 16.16 11.59
N SER A 642 -1.99 15.40 12.47
CA SER A 642 -3.20 14.62 12.17
C SER A 642 -4.50 15.43 12.16
N GLY A 643 -4.48 16.70 12.58
CA GLY A 643 -5.70 17.48 12.78
C GLY A 643 -6.51 17.05 14.01
N ALA A 644 -5.99 16.15 14.87
CA ALA A 644 -6.67 15.79 16.13
C ALA A 644 -6.90 17.00 17.05
N LEU A 645 -6.16 18.10 16.84
CA LEU A 645 -6.32 19.36 17.57
C LEU A 645 -7.18 20.40 16.83
N SER A 646 -7.72 20.11 15.65
CA SER A 646 -8.41 21.13 14.83
C SER A 646 -9.93 21.08 14.88
N HIS A 647 -10.53 19.89 14.86
CA HIS A 647 -11.99 19.75 14.94
C HIS A 647 -12.46 19.72 16.40
N ASN A 648 -13.22 20.74 16.82
CA ASN A 648 -13.94 20.81 18.11
C ASN A 648 -13.21 20.12 19.28
N LEU A 649 -11.98 20.57 19.54
CA LEU A 649 -11.22 20.14 20.72
C LEU A 649 -12.11 20.22 21.96
N PRO A 650 -12.27 19.12 22.72
CA PRO A 650 -12.91 19.19 24.02
C PRO A 650 -12.21 20.24 24.90
N LYS A 651 -12.94 20.77 25.90
CA LYS A 651 -12.35 21.55 27.01
C LYS A 651 -11.10 20.83 27.54
N SER A 652 -10.07 21.56 27.99
CA SER A 652 -8.76 21.00 28.37
C SER A 652 -8.90 19.73 29.19
N ASP A 653 -9.81 19.75 30.17
CA ASP A 653 -10.00 18.67 31.14
C ASP A 653 -10.48 17.38 30.47
N LYS A 654 -11.41 17.48 29.51
CA LYS A 654 -11.93 16.33 28.76
C LYS A 654 -10.92 15.79 27.73
N PHE A 655 -10.09 16.66 27.15
CA PHE A 655 -8.99 16.21 26.29
C PHE A 655 -7.96 15.44 27.11
N SER A 656 -7.59 15.98 28.28
CA SER A 656 -6.65 15.36 29.21
C SER A 656 -7.13 13.99 29.69
N GLU A 657 -8.42 13.88 30.06
CA GLU A 657 -9.05 12.62 30.44
C GLU A 657 -9.01 11.58 29.30
N ASN A 658 -9.37 11.98 28.08
CA ASN A 658 -9.33 11.10 26.91
C ASN A 658 -7.91 10.60 26.62
N VAL A 659 -6.90 11.46 26.74
CA VAL A 659 -5.50 11.08 26.57
C VAL A 659 -5.08 10.07 27.64
N LYS A 660 -5.40 10.28 28.92
CA LYS A 660 -5.13 9.31 29.99
C LYS A 660 -5.75 7.95 29.67
N LYS A 661 -7.05 7.93 29.34
CA LYS A 661 -7.77 6.71 28.96
C LYS A 661 -7.10 5.97 27.80
N VAL A 662 -6.67 6.69 26.75
CA VAL A 662 -5.98 6.06 25.60
C VAL A 662 -4.59 5.53 26.00
N VAL A 663 -3.86 6.21 26.88
CA VAL A 663 -2.57 5.73 27.41
C VAL A 663 -2.77 4.50 28.31
N GLU A 664 -3.76 4.51 29.21
CA GLU A 664 -4.14 3.38 30.07
C GLU A 664 -4.59 2.17 29.25
N MET A 665 -5.22 2.41 28.10
CA MET A 665 -5.50 1.38 27.09
C MET A 665 -4.24 0.88 26.37
N GLY A 666 -3.02 1.21 26.81
CA GLY A 666 -1.77 0.62 26.31
C GLY A 666 -1.35 1.10 24.91
N PHE A 667 -1.90 2.21 24.41
CA PHE A 667 -1.44 2.78 23.15
C PHE A 667 -0.10 3.48 23.32
N ASN A 668 0.84 3.18 22.43
CA ASN A 668 2.15 3.84 22.41
C ASN A 668 2.03 5.25 21.77
N PRO A 669 2.31 6.35 22.51
CA PRO A 669 2.20 7.72 22.02
C PRO A 669 3.02 8.06 20.77
N LEU A 670 4.06 7.28 20.47
CA LEU A 670 4.94 7.46 19.31
C LEU A 670 4.37 6.83 18.03
N LYS A 671 3.36 5.95 18.14
CA LYS A 671 2.76 5.27 16.99
C LYS A 671 1.57 6.05 16.45
N PHE A 672 1.39 6.01 15.14
CA PHE A 672 0.22 6.62 14.48
C PHE A 672 -1.12 6.03 14.96
N THR A 673 -1.12 4.78 15.46
CA THR A 673 -2.31 4.15 16.07
C THR A 673 -2.80 4.87 17.31
N PHE A 674 -1.91 5.45 18.13
CA PHE A 674 -2.30 6.29 19.27
C PHE A 674 -3.08 7.52 18.82
N VAL A 675 -2.62 8.17 17.76
CA VAL A 675 -3.27 9.36 17.20
C VAL A 675 -4.67 9.03 16.67
N ASN A 676 -4.81 7.91 15.95
CA ASN A 676 -6.13 7.45 15.48
C ASN A 676 -7.06 7.10 16.65
N ALA A 677 -6.53 6.49 17.72
CA ALA A 677 -7.30 6.16 18.92
C ALA A 677 -7.77 7.40 19.67
N LEU A 678 -6.87 8.37 19.86
CA LEU A 678 -7.21 9.65 20.46
C LEU A 678 -8.23 10.42 19.62
N GLN A 679 -8.11 10.39 18.30
CA GLN A 679 -9.09 10.99 17.41
C GLN A 679 -10.46 10.31 17.54
N ALA A 680 -10.50 8.98 17.58
CA ALA A 680 -11.74 8.24 17.83
C ALA A 680 -12.39 8.61 19.17
N PHE A 681 -11.59 8.72 20.23
CA PHE A 681 -12.07 9.07 21.57
C PHE A 681 -12.57 10.50 21.66
N CYS A 682 -11.87 11.45 21.06
CA CYS A 682 -12.26 12.86 21.08
C CYS A 682 -13.52 13.15 20.25
N GLN A 683 -13.81 12.35 19.22
CA GLN A 683 -14.98 12.53 18.35
C GLN A 683 -16.27 11.90 18.91
N MET A 684 -16.20 11.10 19.97
CA MET A 684 -17.34 10.39 20.53
C MET A 684 -17.60 10.78 21.98
N THR A 685 -18.88 10.83 22.38
CA THR A 685 -19.25 11.00 23.78
C THR A 685 -18.95 9.72 24.57
N GLU A 686 -18.86 9.82 25.90
CA GLU A 686 -18.71 8.63 26.77
C GLU A 686 -19.90 7.68 26.59
N SER A 687 -21.14 8.22 26.53
CA SER A 687 -22.35 7.43 26.24
C SER A 687 -22.25 6.69 24.91
N THR A 688 -21.83 7.37 23.83
CA THR A 688 -21.63 6.72 22.53
C THR A 688 -20.56 5.63 22.57
N ARG A 689 -19.48 5.83 23.34
CA ARG A 689 -18.44 4.80 23.51
C ARG A 689 -19.02 3.58 24.22
N GLN A 690 -19.74 3.78 25.33
CA GLN A 690 -20.40 2.69 26.08
C GLN A 690 -21.43 1.93 25.22
N GLN A 691 -22.26 2.63 24.45
CA GLN A 691 -23.19 2.01 23.50
C GLN A 691 -22.46 1.13 22.49
N LYS A 692 -21.30 1.58 21.97
CA LYS A 692 -20.49 0.77 21.06
C LYS A 692 -19.85 -0.44 21.73
N MET A 693 -19.35 -0.30 22.96
CA MET A 693 -18.83 -1.46 23.72
C MET A 693 -19.94 -2.50 23.91
N GLU A 694 -21.13 -2.07 24.34
CA GLU A 694 -22.28 -2.94 24.55
C GLU A 694 -22.74 -3.62 23.26
N MET A 695 -22.71 -2.91 22.13
CA MET A 695 -22.98 -3.50 20.82
C MET A 695 -22.02 -4.66 20.52
N TYR A 696 -20.73 -4.50 20.76
CA TYR A 696 -19.75 -5.59 20.54
C TYR A 696 -19.96 -6.75 21.54
N ARG A 697 -20.32 -6.46 22.80
CA ARG A 697 -20.67 -7.50 23.79
C ARG A 697 -21.86 -8.34 23.36
N ARG A 698 -22.89 -7.72 22.77
CA ARG A 698 -24.05 -8.43 22.19
C ARG A 698 -23.68 -9.38 21.05
N TRP A 699 -22.52 -9.19 20.42
CA TRP A 699 -21.96 -10.09 19.41
C TRP A 699 -21.00 -11.13 20.00
N GLY A 700 -20.91 -11.24 21.33
CA GLY A 700 -20.12 -12.24 22.04
C GLY A 700 -18.65 -11.87 22.23
N TRP A 701 -18.28 -10.60 22.11
CA TRP A 701 -16.91 -10.16 22.38
C TRP A 701 -16.74 -9.83 23.87
N SER A 702 -15.62 -10.25 24.47
CA SER A 702 -15.26 -9.83 25.82
C SER A 702 -14.71 -8.40 25.85
N GLU A 703 -14.65 -7.79 27.04
CA GLU A 703 -14.01 -6.47 27.21
C GLU A 703 -12.58 -6.43 26.69
N ASP A 704 -11.78 -7.44 27.04
CA ASP A 704 -10.38 -7.54 26.61
C ASP A 704 -10.26 -7.69 25.09
N GLU A 705 -11.18 -8.41 24.47
CA GLU A 705 -11.24 -8.57 23.02
C GLU A 705 -11.61 -7.26 22.32
N ILE A 706 -12.57 -6.51 22.84
CA ILE A 706 -12.96 -5.20 22.32
C ILE A 706 -11.79 -4.22 22.44
N VAL A 707 -11.15 -4.17 23.61
CA VAL A 707 -9.98 -3.30 23.84
C VAL A 707 -8.82 -3.70 22.94
N SER A 708 -8.55 -5.00 22.76
CA SER A 708 -7.52 -5.50 21.85
C SER A 708 -7.81 -5.18 20.38
N ALA A 709 -9.07 -5.33 19.96
CA ALA A 709 -9.55 -4.95 18.64
C ALA A 709 -9.35 -3.44 18.40
N PHE A 710 -9.70 -2.62 19.39
CA PHE A 710 -9.50 -1.17 19.34
C PHE A 710 -8.01 -0.80 19.29
N ARG A 711 -7.16 -1.43 20.12
CA ARG A 711 -5.69 -1.24 20.11
C ARG A 711 -5.06 -1.47 18.74
N SER A 712 -5.49 -2.53 18.05
CA SER A 712 -4.96 -2.88 16.75
C SER A 712 -5.57 -2.05 15.60
N ARG A 713 -6.83 -1.63 15.72
CA ARG A 713 -7.57 -0.94 14.65
C ARG A 713 -8.60 0.07 15.21
N PRO A 714 -8.17 1.26 15.68
CA PRO A 714 -9.07 2.20 16.37
C PRO A 714 -10.30 2.64 15.57
N GLN A 715 -10.22 2.59 14.24
CA GLN A 715 -11.33 2.95 13.36
C GLN A 715 -12.56 2.04 13.54
N CYS A 716 -12.43 0.82 14.07
CA CYS A 716 -13.58 -0.05 14.31
C CYS A 716 -14.62 0.61 15.24
N MET A 717 -14.16 1.44 16.19
CA MET A 717 -15.03 2.19 17.09
C MET A 717 -15.60 3.47 16.45
N GLN A 718 -15.16 3.91 15.28
CA GLN A 718 -15.71 5.10 14.59
C GLN A 718 -16.82 4.75 13.59
N LEU A 719 -16.92 3.50 13.16
CA LEU A 719 -17.91 3.07 12.16
C LEU A 719 -19.33 3.12 12.72
N SER A 720 -20.32 3.25 11.82
CA SER A 720 -21.73 3.20 12.20
C SER A 720 -22.12 1.81 12.68
N GLU A 721 -23.01 1.74 13.67
CA GLU A 721 -23.49 0.46 14.21
C GLU A 721 -24.07 -0.43 13.10
N LYS A 722 -24.91 0.15 12.22
CA LYS A 722 -25.47 -0.53 11.04
C LYS A 722 -24.41 -1.24 10.20
N LYS A 723 -23.24 -0.62 9.98
CA LYS A 723 -22.15 -1.25 9.23
C LYS A 723 -21.52 -2.39 10.03
N VAL A 724 -21.23 -2.17 11.31
CA VAL A 724 -20.61 -3.16 12.19
C VAL A 724 -21.51 -4.39 12.31
N THR A 725 -22.78 -4.20 12.66
CA THR A 725 -23.79 -5.27 12.76
C THR A 725 -23.91 -6.06 11.46
N LYS A 726 -23.94 -5.39 10.29
CA LYS A 726 -24.00 -6.06 8.99
C LYS A 726 -22.80 -6.98 8.74
N VAL A 727 -21.60 -6.54 9.12
CA VAL A 727 -20.37 -7.34 8.97
C VAL A 727 -20.35 -8.51 9.96
N LEU A 728 -20.70 -8.26 11.22
CA LEU A 728 -20.69 -9.28 12.28
C LEU A 728 -21.76 -10.36 12.03
N ASP A 729 -22.96 -9.98 11.60
CA ASP A 729 -24.01 -10.93 11.20
C ASP A 729 -23.53 -11.87 10.11
N PHE A 730 -22.92 -11.31 9.06
CA PHE A 730 -22.38 -12.11 7.98
C PHE A 730 -21.24 -13.03 8.44
N LEU A 731 -20.29 -12.54 9.24
CA LEU A 731 -19.13 -13.33 9.65
C LEU A 731 -19.48 -14.39 10.69
N VAL A 732 -20.25 -14.03 11.71
CA VAL A 732 -20.60 -14.91 12.83
C VAL A 732 -21.75 -15.83 12.44
N ASN A 733 -22.89 -15.27 12.01
CA ASN A 733 -24.09 -16.07 11.77
C ASN A 733 -24.04 -16.79 10.41
N LYS A 734 -23.71 -16.07 9.32
CA LYS A 734 -23.75 -16.68 7.97
C LYS A 734 -22.51 -17.51 7.63
N MET A 735 -21.34 -17.09 8.11
CA MET A 735 -20.07 -17.76 7.80
C MET A 735 -19.58 -18.67 8.93
N GLY A 736 -20.18 -18.60 10.13
CA GLY A 736 -19.86 -19.47 11.27
C GLY A 736 -18.50 -19.19 11.92
N TRP A 737 -17.94 -17.99 11.77
CA TRP A 737 -16.71 -17.63 12.47
C TRP A 737 -17.01 -17.35 13.94
N GLN A 738 -16.19 -17.92 14.82
CA GLN A 738 -16.31 -17.65 16.26
C GLN A 738 -16.08 -16.15 16.55
N PRO A 739 -16.91 -15.51 17.41
CA PRO A 739 -16.78 -14.09 17.75
C PRO A 739 -15.36 -13.68 18.14
N ALA A 740 -14.70 -14.47 18.99
CA ALA A 740 -13.30 -14.29 19.41
C ALA A 740 -12.29 -14.27 18.24
N VAL A 741 -12.55 -15.03 17.17
CA VAL A 741 -11.70 -15.02 15.95
C VAL A 741 -11.91 -13.72 15.18
N VAL A 742 -13.14 -13.24 15.09
CA VAL A 742 -13.47 -11.96 14.45
C VAL A 742 -12.89 -10.78 15.23
N ALA A 743 -12.94 -10.83 16.57
CA ALA A 743 -12.34 -9.83 17.45
C ALA A 743 -10.82 -9.67 17.27
N ARG A 744 -10.12 -10.79 17.02
CA ARG A 744 -8.68 -10.79 16.69
C ARG A 744 -8.38 -10.27 15.28
N ALA A 745 -9.40 -10.05 14.45
CA ALA A 745 -9.29 -9.59 13.07
C ALA A 745 -10.17 -8.34 12.79
N PRO A 746 -10.02 -7.24 13.56
CA PRO A 746 -10.91 -6.08 13.44
C PRO A 746 -10.81 -5.36 12.10
N VAL A 747 -9.77 -5.66 11.30
CA VAL A 747 -9.67 -5.24 9.91
C VAL A 747 -10.92 -5.64 9.10
N ALA A 748 -11.54 -6.78 9.39
CA ALA A 748 -12.72 -7.27 8.68
C ALA A 748 -13.88 -6.25 8.71
N ILE A 749 -14.07 -5.58 9.85
CA ILE A 749 -15.12 -4.58 10.06
C ILE A 749 -14.80 -3.28 9.30
N CYS A 750 -13.52 -2.93 9.17
CA CYS A 750 -13.09 -1.71 8.49
C CYS A 750 -13.12 -1.81 6.95
N LEU A 751 -13.05 -3.02 6.39
CA LEU A 751 -13.00 -3.22 4.94
C LEU A 751 -14.35 -2.93 4.26
N ASN A 752 -14.34 -2.94 2.92
CA ASN A 752 -15.57 -2.86 2.14
C ASN A 752 -16.32 -4.20 2.25
N PHE A 753 -17.54 -4.15 2.79
CA PHE A 753 -18.34 -5.33 3.04
C PHE A 753 -18.64 -6.11 1.74
N GLU A 754 -19.25 -5.44 0.76
CA GLU A 754 -19.69 -6.09 -0.49
C GLU A 754 -18.54 -6.49 -1.41
N LYS A 755 -17.52 -5.63 -1.55
CA LYS A 755 -16.45 -5.85 -2.54
C LYS A 755 -15.30 -6.71 -2.03
N ARG A 756 -15.20 -6.92 -0.71
CA ARG A 756 -14.02 -7.58 -0.13
C ARG A 756 -14.34 -8.61 0.92
N VAL A 757 -15.20 -8.30 1.89
CA VAL A 757 -15.51 -9.25 2.97
C VAL A 757 -16.35 -10.40 2.43
N VAL A 758 -17.44 -10.10 1.72
CA VAL A 758 -18.38 -11.12 1.23
C VAL A 758 -17.74 -12.08 0.23
N PRO A 759 -17.13 -11.63 -0.89
CA PRO A 759 -16.48 -12.52 -1.85
C PRO A 759 -15.44 -13.46 -1.24
N ARG A 760 -14.58 -12.92 -0.38
CA ARG A 760 -13.43 -13.65 0.13
C ARG A 760 -13.80 -14.66 1.20
N CYS A 761 -14.72 -14.30 2.09
CA CYS A 761 -15.20 -15.24 3.10
C CYS A 761 -16.00 -16.36 2.45
N SER A 762 -16.80 -16.06 1.43
CA SER A 762 -17.57 -17.08 0.69
C SER A 762 -16.65 -18.11 0.02
N VAL A 763 -15.64 -17.65 -0.72
CA VAL A 763 -14.62 -18.53 -1.32
C VAL A 763 -13.92 -19.38 -0.25
N VAL A 764 -13.39 -18.76 0.80
CA VAL A 764 -12.65 -19.48 1.85
C VAL A 764 -13.55 -20.48 2.57
N LYS A 765 -14.84 -20.16 2.78
CA LYS A 765 -15.79 -21.07 3.40
C LYS A 765 -16.01 -22.32 2.55
N VAL A 766 -16.21 -22.18 1.24
CA VAL A 766 -16.36 -23.33 0.33
C VAL A 766 -15.11 -24.21 0.34
N LEU A 767 -13.92 -23.59 0.27
CA LEU A 767 -12.66 -24.34 0.32
C LEU A 767 -12.48 -25.09 1.64
N LEU A 768 -12.88 -24.48 2.77
CA LEU A 768 -12.83 -25.13 4.09
C LEU A 768 -13.78 -26.33 4.16
N LEU A 769 -15.01 -26.17 3.65
CA LEU A 769 -16.01 -27.25 3.62
C LEU A 769 -15.59 -28.41 2.71
N LYS A 770 -14.89 -28.12 1.60
CA LYS A 770 -14.32 -29.13 0.70
C LYS A 770 -12.98 -29.70 1.19
N GLY A 771 -12.44 -29.22 2.30
CA GLY A 771 -11.16 -29.69 2.85
C GLY A 771 -9.93 -29.32 2.01
N LEU A 772 -10.06 -28.36 1.07
CA LEU A 772 -8.97 -27.96 0.16
C LEU A 772 -7.97 -26.99 0.79
N VAL A 773 -8.34 -26.39 1.93
CA VAL A 773 -7.48 -25.48 2.70
C VAL A 773 -7.46 -25.87 4.18
N LYS A 774 -6.40 -25.47 4.87
CA LYS A 774 -6.22 -25.79 6.29
C LYS A 774 -7.31 -25.15 7.16
N LYS A 775 -7.69 -25.82 8.25
CA LYS A 775 -8.71 -25.34 9.20
C LYS A 775 -8.27 -24.11 10.02
N ASP A 776 -6.96 -23.85 10.12
CA ASP A 776 -6.37 -22.77 10.93
C ASP A 776 -6.16 -21.45 10.15
N LEU A 777 -6.93 -21.23 9.07
CA LEU A 777 -6.83 -20.00 8.29
C LEU A 777 -7.17 -18.76 9.12
N ARG A 778 -6.24 -17.80 9.10
CA ARG A 778 -6.41 -16.53 9.78
C ARG A 778 -7.27 -15.56 8.95
N LEU A 779 -8.38 -15.12 9.55
CA LEU A 779 -9.35 -14.18 8.95
C LEU A 779 -8.70 -12.87 8.50
N ASP A 780 -7.82 -12.28 9.32
CA ASP A 780 -7.12 -11.05 8.99
C ASP A 780 -6.18 -11.21 7.79
N HIS A 781 -5.56 -12.38 7.64
CA HIS A 781 -4.58 -12.65 6.60
C HIS A 781 -5.21 -12.60 5.21
N PHE A 782 -6.22 -13.42 4.94
CA PHE A 782 -6.79 -13.52 3.58
C PHE A 782 -7.63 -12.29 3.20
N LEU A 783 -8.26 -11.62 4.17
CA LEU A 783 -8.96 -10.36 3.93
C LEU A 783 -8.01 -9.21 3.58
N SER A 784 -6.76 -9.28 4.04
CA SER A 784 -5.72 -8.27 3.79
C SER A 784 -4.91 -8.52 2.53
N LEU A 785 -5.02 -9.68 1.89
CA LEU A 785 -4.32 -9.96 0.63
C LEU A 785 -4.69 -8.96 -0.47
N THR A 786 -3.78 -8.72 -1.40
CA THR A 786 -4.13 -8.08 -2.67
C THR A 786 -5.12 -8.97 -3.43
N GLU A 787 -5.87 -8.38 -4.36
CA GLU A 787 -6.82 -9.12 -5.19
C GLU A 787 -6.16 -10.29 -5.93
N GLU A 788 -5.06 -10.02 -6.64
CA GLU A 788 -4.23 -11.05 -7.29
C GLU A 788 -3.82 -12.18 -6.32
N ASN A 789 -3.21 -11.85 -5.19
CA ASN A 789 -2.75 -12.87 -4.25
C ASN A 789 -3.91 -13.69 -3.66
N PHE A 790 -5.09 -13.10 -3.51
CA PHE A 790 -6.26 -13.82 -3.07
C PHE A 790 -6.76 -14.76 -4.18
N LEU A 791 -6.91 -14.25 -5.40
CA LEU A 791 -7.32 -15.02 -6.57
C LEU A 791 -6.37 -16.18 -6.84
N ASP A 792 -5.06 -15.94 -6.90
CA ASP A 792 -4.07 -16.97 -7.14
C ASP A 792 -4.11 -18.07 -6.08
N LYS A 793 -4.19 -17.69 -4.80
CA LYS A 793 -4.10 -18.66 -3.69
C LYS A 793 -5.38 -19.43 -3.43
N TYR A 794 -6.54 -18.82 -3.65
CA TYR A 794 -7.83 -19.34 -3.20
C TYR A 794 -8.86 -19.53 -4.32
N VAL A 795 -8.68 -18.92 -5.49
CA VAL A 795 -9.65 -19.05 -6.60
C VAL A 795 -9.04 -19.84 -7.76
N ILE A 796 -7.98 -19.32 -8.37
CA ILE A 796 -7.33 -19.92 -9.55
C ILE A 796 -6.73 -21.28 -9.20
N LYS A 797 -6.05 -21.39 -8.05
CA LYS A 797 -5.43 -22.64 -7.60
C LYS A 797 -6.42 -23.82 -7.51
N TYR A 798 -7.67 -23.55 -7.15
CA TYR A 798 -8.69 -24.58 -6.93
C TYR A 798 -9.81 -24.54 -7.98
N ARG A 799 -9.54 -23.91 -9.14
CA ARG A 799 -10.52 -23.73 -10.20
C ARG A 799 -10.95 -25.06 -10.82
N ASP A 800 -10.02 -26.00 -10.94
CA ASP A 800 -10.31 -27.32 -11.49
C ASP A 800 -11.12 -28.17 -10.49
N ASP A 801 -10.88 -27.98 -9.18
CA ASP A 801 -11.65 -28.64 -8.11
C ASP A 801 -13.07 -28.07 -7.99
N ILE A 802 -13.21 -26.74 -8.11
CA ILE A 802 -14.48 -26.03 -7.97
C ILE A 802 -14.55 -24.92 -9.04
N PRO A 803 -15.08 -25.22 -10.25
CA PRO A 803 -15.13 -24.28 -11.37
C PRO A 803 -15.89 -22.98 -11.06
N GLN A 804 -16.87 -23.06 -10.15
CA GLN A 804 -17.74 -21.95 -9.76
C GLN A 804 -17.08 -20.95 -8.80
N LEU A 805 -15.84 -21.17 -8.32
CA LEU A 805 -15.19 -20.26 -7.37
C LEU A 805 -15.01 -18.84 -7.90
N LEU A 806 -14.77 -18.69 -9.21
CA LEU A 806 -14.63 -17.36 -9.80
C LEU A 806 -15.98 -16.64 -9.83
N ASP A 807 -17.05 -17.35 -10.17
CA ASP A 807 -18.41 -16.80 -10.19
C ASP A 807 -18.88 -16.46 -8.77
N LEU A 808 -18.53 -17.29 -7.78
CA LEU A 808 -18.75 -17.02 -6.36
C LEU A 808 -17.98 -15.78 -5.89
N TYR A 809 -16.71 -15.64 -6.28
CA TYR A 809 -15.92 -14.44 -5.96
C TYR A 809 -16.49 -13.17 -6.61
N GLN A 810 -17.00 -13.28 -7.84
CA GLN A 810 -17.63 -12.16 -8.56
C GLN A 810 -19.06 -11.87 -8.06
N GLY A 811 -19.61 -12.69 -7.16
CA GLY A 811 -20.97 -12.56 -6.65
C GLY A 811 -22.05 -12.92 -7.69
N LYS A 812 -21.69 -13.67 -8.73
CA LYS A 812 -22.62 -14.17 -9.76
C LYS A 812 -23.42 -15.37 -9.26
N VAL A 813 -22.85 -16.14 -8.34
CA VAL A 813 -23.48 -17.28 -7.68
C VAL A 813 -23.34 -17.07 -6.18
N SER A 814 -24.41 -17.33 -5.43
CA SER A 814 -24.38 -17.21 -3.97
C SER A 814 -23.81 -18.47 -3.30
N PHE A 815 -23.23 -18.31 -2.11
CA PHE A 815 -22.79 -19.45 -1.30
C PHE A 815 -23.93 -20.44 -0.99
N MET A 816 -25.16 -19.94 -0.88
CA MET A 816 -26.35 -20.76 -0.63
C MET A 816 -26.74 -21.59 -1.86
N GLU A 817 -26.64 -21.01 -3.06
CA GLU A 817 -26.92 -21.70 -4.33
C GLU A 817 -25.97 -22.88 -4.59
N LEU A 818 -24.78 -22.88 -3.98
CA LEU A 818 -23.83 -23.98 -4.08
C LEU A 818 -24.14 -25.17 -3.16
N GLY A 819 -25.29 -25.15 -2.45
CA GLY A 819 -25.74 -26.25 -1.60
C GLY A 819 -25.01 -26.35 -0.25
N PHE A 820 -24.33 -25.29 0.17
CA PHE A 820 -23.58 -25.24 1.43
C PHE A 820 -24.29 -24.45 2.55
N GLY A 821 -25.57 -24.11 2.37
CA GLY A 821 -26.41 -23.52 3.40
C GLY A 821 -27.09 -24.59 4.24
N SER A 822 -26.65 -24.76 5.48
CA SER A 822 -27.44 -25.38 6.56
C SER A 822 -27.78 -24.31 7.58
#